data_AF-A0A2H9NUI9-F1
#
_entry.id   AF-A0A2H9NUI9-F1
#
_cell.length_a   1.000
_cell.length_b   1.000
_cell.length_c   1.000
_cell.angle_alpha   90.00
_cell.angle_beta   90.00
_cell.angle_gamma   90.00
#
_symmetry.space_group_name_H-M   'P 1'
#
loop_
_entity.id
_entity.type
_entity.pdbx_description
1 polymer ?
#
loop_
_entity_poly.entity_id
_entity_poly.type
_entity_poly.pdbx_seq_one_letter_code
_entity_poly.pdbx_strand_id
1 'polypeptide(L)'
;MKIMKEDNKEWVYWTDKVTQEVKKRVENSPILKKTVKERGYIVYDEKTPSGKIHIGSARGWVIHDCIAKSMRQAGMNARFILSSDDMDPFDAIPKNLDQEKYKKYLGKPMIHVPSPVEGYKHYGDYYFRQCTDKFGEIGIEAELESTAKRYINGDFNKTIKIALDNADKIQGIYKKIYGKSVGSEKLPFNPICEKCGSIGTTVAYEWDSEKEIIKYRCVPGLVDWAEGCGFEGEISPYNGNGKLPWKVEWAAKWPTVGVVYESAGKDHFTLGGSRSISVAIACEVFNYLPPYPSTCENIGKGYEFFLVGGKKMSTSKGLGSGFVDMFDILPAYMLRFLMVKSRPETAIDFTPEGNTLPLLFNEFERVEKVYFGLEDADDRTRQNAKRIYELSSISEAPKKKPFRVSFEFASMIAQILPDENIVERAEEILAKIGQIDRKLTDSEKNNLEEILKYANMWAKNFAPENYRIQVIESISEDIINKLSSQQKESIMSLGNFLEKERKDKEIWAEINKLSEHFSIKPQEIFEAAYLVLLGKEKGPRLIPFIQSLDRDFVVEKFTLKNKESEIKIAETDDVINKKELNQQKITIQLENNVSIKEEKMMNENEMTKKLFYEDPYQKEFEAKVIEIQDTKVVLDRTCFYPEGGGQVGDSGEINGIKVINTIKEGAEIVKVNGQEIPSGGKVFHVLEFTPNFSSGDTVKSSIDWDRRYRTMKLHSASHIMEYFLFQIFGEMERLGTNVDNKKDRSDYGSQEKLNPEKLVEVEKLCNDFISKSKEIRTYPSTSNENIRVWECDNIKMFCGGTHVKNTSEIGKIRLKRENKGAGKERVETYLVESN
;
A
#
# COMPACT_ATOMS: atom_id res chain seq x y z
N MET A 1 -19.51 -19.10 -43.92
CA MET A 1 -18.65 -19.71 -42.87
C MET A 1 -18.41 -18.66 -41.82
N LYS A 2 -18.86 -18.91 -40.58
CA LYS A 2 -19.12 -17.90 -39.52
C LYS A 2 -17.87 -17.09 -39.16
N ILE A 3 -17.89 -15.79 -39.44
CA ILE A 3 -17.07 -14.80 -38.74
C ILE A 3 -17.69 -14.70 -37.34
N MET A 4 -17.05 -15.32 -36.35
CA MET A 4 -17.36 -15.09 -34.95
C MET A 4 -17.03 -13.62 -34.65
N LYS A 5 -18.04 -12.87 -34.23
CA LYS A 5 -17.89 -11.57 -33.58
C LYS A 5 -16.92 -11.77 -32.41
N GLU A 6 -15.77 -11.09 -32.45
CA GLU A 6 -14.93 -10.96 -31.26
C GLU A 6 -15.70 -10.12 -30.25
N ASP A 7 -16.07 -10.77 -29.15
CA ASP A 7 -16.76 -10.14 -28.03
C ASP A 7 -15.91 -9.00 -27.46
N ASN A 8 -16.56 -7.85 -27.25
CA ASN A 8 -16.14 -6.78 -26.36
C ASN A 8 -15.95 -7.31 -24.93
N LYS A 9 -14.85 -8.02 -24.64
CA LYS A 9 -14.42 -8.24 -23.26
C LYS A 9 -13.84 -6.94 -22.74
N GLU A 10 -14.65 -6.22 -21.95
CA GLU A 10 -14.18 -5.11 -21.13
C GLU A 10 -13.17 -5.68 -20.12
N TRP A 11 -11.88 -5.41 -20.33
CA TRP A 11 -10.82 -6.01 -19.53
C TRP A 11 -10.84 -5.43 -18.12
N VAL A 12 -11.01 -6.31 -17.14
CA VAL A 12 -11.21 -5.91 -15.75
C VAL A 12 -9.91 -5.52 -15.05
N TYR A 13 -8.77 -6.08 -15.44
CA TYR A 13 -7.47 -5.88 -14.78
C TYR A 13 -6.43 -5.13 -15.64
N TRP A 14 -5.50 -4.44 -14.97
CA TRP A 14 -4.62 -3.43 -15.60
C TRP A 14 -3.56 -4.02 -16.53
N THR A 15 -3.00 -5.19 -16.22
CA THR A 15 -1.97 -5.83 -17.05
C THR A 15 -2.53 -6.28 -18.40
N ASP A 16 -3.77 -6.77 -18.41
CA ASP A 16 -4.43 -7.28 -19.61
C ASP A 16 -4.78 -6.12 -20.55
N LYS A 17 -5.23 -5.00 -19.99
CA LYS A 17 -5.41 -3.74 -20.74
C LYS A 17 -4.10 -3.28 -21.38
N VAL A 18 -3.01 -3.24 -20.63
CA VAL A 18 -1.68 -2.88 -21.16
C VAL A 18 -1.24 -3.83 -22.28
N THR A 19 -1.43 -5.13 -22.09
CA THR A 19 -1.08 -6.17 -23.08
C THR A 19 -1.78 -5.92 -24.42
N GLN A 20 -3.09 -5.61 -24.37
CA GLN A 20 -3.87 -5.31 -25.57
C GLN A 20 -3.44 -4.00 -26.25
N GLU A 21 -3.19 -2.94 -25.47
CA GLU A 21 -2.73 -1.66 -26.03
C GLU A 21 -1.37 -1.81 -26.72
N VAL A 22 -0.43 -2.55 -26.12
CA VAL A 22 0.86 -2.86 -26.75
C VAL A 22 0.65 -3.68 -28.02
N LYS A 23 -0.20 -4.72 -27.99
CA LYS A 23 -0.50 -5.54 -29.17
C LYS A 23 -1.04 -4.70 -30.32
N LYS A 24 -2.09 -3.90 -30.06
CA LYS A 24 -2.70 -2.98 -31.03
C LYS A 24 -1.69 -1.96 -31.57
N ARG A 25 -0.82 -1.45 -30.72
CA ARG A 25 0.24 -0.51 -31.14
C ARG A 25 1.24 -1.16 -32.09
N VAL A 26 1.68 -2.38 -31.78
CA VAL A 26 2.58 -3.14 -32.66
C VAL A 26 1.88 -3.43 -33.99
N GLU A 27 0.62 -3.83 -33.98
CA GLU A 27 -0.17 -4.09 -35.19
C GLU A 27 -0.36 -2.86 -36.09
N ASN A 28 -0.27 -1.65 -35.54
CA ASN A 28 -0.42 -0.40 -36.28
C ASN A 28 0.90 0.28 -36.67
N SER A 29 2.06 -0.28 -36.29
CA SER A 29 3.37 0.32 -36.59
C SER A 29 4.27 -0.63 -37.39
N PRO A 30 4.62 -0.31 -38.66
CA PRO A 30 5.55 -1.12 -39.45
C PRO A 30 6.91 -1.32 -38.78
N ILE A 31 7.42 -0.29 -38.10
CA ILE A 31 8.71 -0.35 -37.38
C ILE A 31 8.61 -1.36 -36.23
N LEU A 32 7.58 -1.25 -35.39
CA LEU A 32 7.42 -2.17 -34.25
C LEU A 32 7.09 -3.60 -34.69
N LYS A 33 6.32 -3.80 -35.78
CA LYS A 33 6.11 -5.13 -36.37
C LYS A 33 7.43 -5.79 -36.73
N LYS A 34 8.32 -5.04 -37.39
CA LYS A 34 9.65 -5.55 -37.75
C LYS A 34 10.45 -5.89 -36.51
N THR A 35 10.52 -4.98 -35.53
CA THR A 35 11.24 -5.22 -34.27
C THR A 35 10.74 -6.47 -33.55
N VAL A 36 9.43 -6.60 -33.37
CA VAL A 36 8.82 -7.73 -32.66
C VAL A 36 9.03 -9.05 -33.41
N LYS A 37 8.96 -9.04 -34.75
CA LYS A 37 9.25 -10.22 -35.57
C LYS A 37 10.69 -10.70 -35.38
N GLU A 38 11.64 -9.79 -35.24
CA GLU A 38 13.06 -10.10 -35.08
C GLU A 38 13.45 -10.46 -33.64
N ARG A 39 12.80 -9.85 -32.64
CA ARG A 39 13.29 -9.87 -31.25
C ARG A 39 12.27 -10.32 -30.19
N GLY A 40 11.00 -10.45 -30.58
CA GLY A 40 9.88 -10.67 -29.66
C GLY A 40 9.39 -9.37 -29.01
N TYR A 41 8.44 -9.49 -28.09
CA TYR A 41 7.92 -8.37 -27.30
C TYR A 41 8.82 -8.14 -26.09
N ILE A 42 9.73 -7.18 -26.18
CA ILE A 42 10.61 -6.83 -25.08
C ILE A 42 9.94 -5.85 -24.12
N VAL A 43 9.69 -6.33 -22.91
CA VAL A 43 9.46 -5.54 -21.71
C VAL A 43 10.82 -5.24 -21.10
N TYR A 44 11.12 -3.98 -20.80
CA TYR A 44 12.44 -3.56 -20.35
C TYR A 44 12.34 -2.78 -19.03
N ASP A 45 13.36 -2.89 -18.20
CA ASP A 45 13.60 -2.04 -17.02
C ASP A 45 15.13 -1.97 -16.81
N GLU A 46 15.60 -0.99 -16.05
CA GLU A 46 17.01 -0.78 -15.80
C GLU A 46 17.28 -0.20 -14.42
N LYS A 47 18.47 -0.50 -13.90
CA LYS A 47 18.88 0.01 -12.60
C LYS A 47 20.37 0.32 -12.57
N THR A 48 20.70 1.55 -12.19
CA THR A 48 22.05 1.92 -11.77
C THR A 48 22.38 1.26 -10.41
N PRO A 49 23.39 0.38 -10.34
CA PRO A 49 23.76 -0.35 -9.12
C PRO A 49 24.71 0.47 -8.23
N SER A 50 24.37 1.73 -7.94
CA SER A 50 25.23 2.65 -7.19
C SER A 50 25.29 2.38 -5.69
N GLY A 51 24.60 1.35 -5.20
CA GLY A 51 24.57 0.94 -3.79
C GLY A 51 23.38 0.04 -3.52
N LYS A 52 23.02 -0.12 -2.22
CA LYS A 52 21.88 -0.92 -1.79
C LYS A 52 20.60 -0.45 -2.51
N ILE A 53 19.87 -1.36 -3.16
CA ILE A 53 18.67 -1.00 -3.92
C ILE A 53 17.43 -1.06 -3.00
N HIS A 54 16.62 0.01 -3.04
CA HIS A 54 15.40 0.13 -2.23
C HIS A 54 14.19 -0.60 -2.84
N ILE A 55 13.20 -0.96 -2.02
CA ILE A 55 11.98 -1.70 -2.43
C ILE A 55 11.20 -1.01 -3.57
N GLY A 56 11.25 0.32 -3.65
CA GLY A 56 10.59 1.06 -4.73
C GLY A 56 11.09 0.71 -6.13
N SER A 57 12.31 0.15 -6.27
CA SER A 57 12.79 -0.37 -7.56
C SER A 57 12.12 -1.72 -7.86
N ALA A 58 11.96 -2.58 -6.85
CA ALA A 58 11.28 -3.87 -7.00
C ALA A 58 9.81 -3.74 -7.41
N ARG A 59 9.15 -2.65 -7.01
CA ARG A 59 7.81 -2.33 -7.53
C ARG A 59 7.80 -2.25 -9.07
N GLY A 60 8.80 -1.58 -9.66
CA GLY A 60 8.97 -1.53 -11.11
C GLY A 60 9.17 -2.93 -11.70
N TRP A 61 10.07 -3.71 -11.12
CA TRP A 61 10.38 -5.07 -11.59
C TRP A 61 9.16 -6.00 -11.55
N VAL A 62 8.36 -5.97 -10.48
CA VAL A 62 7.12 -6.75 -10.38
C VAL A 62 6.08 -6.31 -11.42
N ILE A 63 5.94 -5.01 -11.67
CA ILE A 63 5.04 -4.49 -12.71
C ILE A 63 5.45 -4.99 -14.10
N HIS A 64 6.73 -4.87 -14.44
CA HIS A 64 7.27 -5.31 -15.72
C HIS A 64 7.14 -6.84 -15.89
N ASP A 65 7.47 -7.62 -14.87
CA ASP A 65 7.26 -9.08 -14.86
C ASP A 65 5.78 -9.45 -15.08
N CYS A 66 4.84 -8.80 -14.37
CA CYS A 66 3.42 -9.08 -14.52
C CYS A 66 2.90 -8.77 -15.94
N ILE A 67 3.43 -7.74 -16.59
CA ILE A 67 3.10 -7.42 -17.98
C ILE A 67 3.68 -8.46 -18.92
N ALA A 68 4.94 -8.86 -18.75
CA ALA A 68 5.55 -9.91 -19.56
C ALA A 68 4.81 -11.24 -19.41
N LYS A 69 4.40 -11.62 -18.20
CA LYS A 69 3.54 -12.79 -17.94
C LYS A 69 2.19 -12.69 -18.64
N SER A 70 1.55 -11.51 -18.59
CA SER A 70 0.26 -11.27 -19.26
C SER A 70 0.38 -11.37 -20.78
N MET A 71 1.45 -10.82 -21.36
CA MET A 71 1.75 -10.95 -22.79
C MET A 71 1.97 -12.41 -23.19
N ARG A 72 2.74 -13.18 -22.40
CA ARG A 72 2.94 -14.62 -22.65
C ARG A 72 1.63 -15.40 -22.61
N GLN A 73 0.78 -15.13 -21.62
CA GLN A 73 -0.55 -15.76 -21.52
C GLN A 73 -1.49 -15.37 -22.67
N ALA A 74 -1.28 -14.20 -23.28
CA ALA A 74 -1.96 -13.78 -24.51
C ALA A 74 -1.33 -14.38 -25.79
N GLY A 75 -0.38 -15.31 -25.69
CA GLY A 75 0.28 -15.98 -26.81
C GLY A 75 1.37 -15.15 -27.49
N MET A 76 1.84 -14.07 -26.85
CA MET A 76 2.91 -13.22 -27.38
C MET A 76 4.26 -13.77 -26.92
N ASN A 77 5.25 -13.82 -27.82
CA ASN A 77 6.64 -14.17 -27.47
C ASN A 77 7.30 -13.01 -26.70
N ALA A 78 6.93 -12.84 -25.44
CA ALA A 78 7.35 -11.73 -24.60
C ALA A 78 8.46 -12.12 -23.61
N ARG A 79 9.40 -11.21 -23.43
CA ARG A 79 10.55 -11.34 -22.52
C ARG A 79 10.64 -10.10 -21.64
N PHE A 80 10.99 -10.30 -20.37
CA PHE A 80 11.35 -9.20 -19.47
C PHE A 80 12.87 -9.15 -19.36
N ILE A 81 13.48 -8.04 -19.76
CA ILE A 81 14.91 -7.78 -19.63
C ILE A 81 15.12 -6.72 -18.55
N LEU A 82 15.99 -7.00 -17.58
CA LEU A 82 16.46 -6.03 -16.59
C LEU A 82 17.96 -5.78 -16.78
N SER A 83 18.31 -4.54 -17.11
CA SER A 83 19.72 -4.15 -17.30
C SER A 83 20.33 -3.47 -16.07
N SER A 84 21.60 -3.77 -15.82
CA SER A 84 22.45 -3.05 -14.88
C SER A 84 23.17 -1.90 -15.59
N ASP A 85 22.97 -0.66 -15.14
CA ASP A 85 23.67 0.52 -15.65
C ASP A 85 25.05 0.69 -15.00
N ASP A 86 25.87 -0.36 -15.12
CA ASP A 86 27.21 -0.48 -14.54
C ASP A 86 28.30 0.29 -15.31
N MET A 87 27.95 0.94 -16.42
CA MET A 87 28.83 1.91 -17.11
C MET A 87 28.76 3.32 -16.49
N ASP A 88 27.76 3.59 -15.64
CA ASP A 88 27.66 4.86 -14.93
C ASP A 88 28.89 5.12 -14.04
N PRO A 89 29.27 6.40 -13.86
CA PRO A 89 30.38 6.76 -12.99
C PRO A 89 30.08 6.36 -11.55
N PHE A 90 31.09 5.85 -10.86
CA PHE A 90 31.10 5.72 -9.41
C PHE A 90 31.26 7.13 -8.80
N ASP A 91 30.14 7.71 -8.39
CA ASP A 91 30.01 9.13 -8.00
C ASP A 91 29.96 9.35 -6.48
N ALA A 92 29.70 8.30 -5.71
CA ALA A 92 29.71 8.34 -4.25
C ALA A 92 30.14 6.99 -3.67
N ILE A 93 30.84 7.03 -2.53
CA ILE A 93 31.20 5.83 -1.78
C ILE A 93 30.08 5.52 -0.77
N PRO A 94 29.42 4.35 -0.83
CA PRO A 94 28.48 3.95 0.21
C PRO A 94 29.10 4.00 1.60
N LYS A 95 28.33 4.46 2.59
CA LYS A 95 28.80 4.64 3.97
C LYS A 95 29.33 3.35 4.63
N ASN A 96 28.85 2.19 4.18
CA ASN A 96 29.24 0.89 4.69
C ASN A 96 30.55 0.35 4.07
N LEU A 97 31.17 1.08 3.15
CA LEU A 97 32.44 0.71 2.52
C LEU A 97 33.60 1.56 3.05
N ASP A 98 34.81 1.00 2.95
CA ASP A 98 36.07 1.67 3.29
C ASP A 98 36.29 2.90 2.40
N GLN A 99 36.16 4.09 2.98
CA GLN A 99 36.24 5.35 2.25
C GLN A 99 37.59 5.56 1.57
N GLU A 100 38.70 5.19 2.22
CA GLU A 100 40.04 5.39 1.68
C GLU A 100 40.36 4.40 0.57
N LYS A 101 39.97 3.12 0.74
CA LYS A 101 40.16 2.09 -0.28
C LYS A 101 39.45 2.45 -1.59
N TYR A 102 38.24 3.00 -1.51
CA TYR A 102 37.39 3.24 -2.67
C TYR A 102 37.55 4.62 -3.32
N LYS A 103 38.14 5.60 -2.62
CA LYS A 103 38.34 6.98 -3.12
C LYS A 103 39.02 7.07 -4.48
N LYS A 104 40.01 6.21 -4.74
CA LYS A 104 40.76 6.18 -6.03
C LYS A 104 39.94 5.73 -7.24
N TYR A 105 38.73 5.22 -7.03
CA TYR A 105 37.83 4.78 -8.10
C TYR A 105 36.73 5.81 -8.42
N LEU A 106 36.61 6.89 -7.64
CA LEU A 106 35.65 7.96 -7.92
C LEU A 106 35.86 8.50 -9.35
N GLY A 107 34.77 8.64 -10.09
CA GLY A 107 34.78 9.05 -11.50
C GLY A 107 34.92 7.91 -12.50
N LYS A 108 35.34 6.71 -12.09
CA LYS A 108 35.47 5.55 -13.00
C LYS A 108 34.13 4.83 -13.19
N PRO A 109 33.89 4.15 -14.33
CA PRO A 109 32.72 3.29 -14.50
C PRO A 109 32.61 2.23 -13.40
N MET A 110 31.39 1.96 -12.90
CA MET A 110 31.14 0.98 -11.83
C MET A 110 31.57 -0.46 -12.17
N ILE A 111 31.63 -0.83 -13.45
CA ILE A 111 32.21 -2.09 -13.92
C ILE A 111 33.72 -2.20 -13.66
N HIS A 112 34.44 -1.08 -13.56
CA HIS A 112 35.88 -1.03 -13.30
C HIS A 112 36.22 -0.91 -11.79
N VAL A 113 35.21 -0.80 -10.93
CA VAL A 113 35.40 -0.71 -9.48
C VAL A 113 35.38 -2.12 -8.89
N PRO A 114 36.35 -2.51 -8.04
CA PRO A 114 36.40 -3.84 -7.46
C PRO A 114 35.17 -4.12 -6.61
N SER A 115 34.75 -5.39 -6.55
CA SER A 115 33.65 -5.80 -5.68
C SER A 115 34.01 -5.58 -4.20
N PRO A 116 33.04 -5.13 -3.37
CA PRO A 116 33.22 -5.08 -1.92
C PRO A 116 33.15 -6.45 -1.23
N VAL A 117 32.59 -7.47 -1.89
CA VAL A 117 32.42 -8.82 -1.35
C VAL A 117 32.99 -9.84 -2.34
N GLU A 118 33.65 -10.88 -1.83
CA GLU A 118 34.16 -11.98 -2.64
C GLU A 118 33.03 -12.72 -3.39
N GLY A 119 33.33 -13.28 -4.57
CA GLY A 119 32.36 -14.01 -5.39
C GLY A 119 31.57 -13.17 -6.40
N TYR A 120 31.71 -11.84 -6.39
CA TYR A 120 31.14 -10.94 -7.38
C TYR A 120 32.23 -10.30 -8.25
N LYS A 121 31.90 -10.02 -9.52
CA LYS A 121 32.89 -9.62 -10.54
C LYS A 121 33.42 -8.20 -10.31
N HIS A 122 32.54 -7.28 -9.93
CA HIS A 122 32.83 -5.86 -9.71
C HIS A 122 31.75 -5.23 -8.82
N TYR A 123 31.95 -3.97 -8.45
CA TYR A 123 31.03 -3.19 -7.62
C TYR A 123 29.58 -3.22 -8.14
N GLY A 124 29.40 -2.92 -9.44
CA GLY A 124 28.07 -2.94 -10.06
C GLY A 124 27.41 -4.32 -10.06
N ASP A 125 28.19 -5.39 -10.26
CA ASP A 125 27.70 -6.78 -10.22
C ASP A 125 27.21 -7.13 -8.81
N TYR A 126 27.96 -6.76 -7.76
CA TYR A 126 27.59 -7.01 -6.37
C TYR A 126 26.22 -6.42 -6.01
N TYR A 127 26.03 -5.11 -6.19
CA TYR A 127 24.78 -4.46 -5.79
C TYR A 127 23.59 -4.84 -6.66
N PHE A 128 23.82 -5.14 -7.95
CA PHE A 128 22.77 -5.64 -8.83
C PHE A 128 22.33 -7.06 -8.46
N ARG A 129 23.29 -7.96 -8.19
CA ARG A 129 23.02 -9.35 -7.82
C ARG A 129 22.50 -9.54 -6.41
N GLN A 130 22.83 -8.64 -5.49
CA GLN A 130 22.22 -8.62 -4.15
C GLN A 130 20.68 -8.67 -4.22
N CYS A 131 20.09 -8.04 -5.24
CA CYS A 131 18.65 -8.07 -5.45
C CYS A 131 18.23 -9.15 -6.46
N THR A 132 18.93 -9.27 -7.59
CA THR A 132 18.48 -10.16 -8.67
C THR A 132 18.63 -11.65 -8.34
N ASP A 133 19.55 -12.03 -7.45
CA ASP A 133 19.65 -13.42 -6.96
C ASP A 133 18.40 -13.83 -6.15
N LYS A 134 17.60 -12.88 -5.63
CA LYS A 134 16.33 -13.09 -4.93
C LYS A 134 15.10 -13.13 -5.85
N PHE A 135 15.26 -12.94 -7.16
CA PHE A 135 14.11 -12.84 -8.07
C PHE A 135 13.28 -14.12 -8.13
N GLY A 136 13.92 -15.29 -8.05
CA GLY A 136 13.22 -16.57 -8.00
C GLY A 136 12.29 -16.69 -6.78
N GLU A 137 12.70 -16.18 -5.62
CA GLU A 137 11.89 -16.22 -4.38
C GLU A 137 10.59 -15.41 -4.53
N ILE A 138 10.64 -14.25 -5.20
CA ILE A 138 9.47 -13.39 -5.49
C ILE A 138 8.86 -13.64 -6.87
N GLY A 139 9.24 -14.72 -7.55
CA GLY A 139 8.66 -15.16 -8.82
C GLY A 139 8.84 -14.17 -9.98
N ILE A 140 9.89 -13.36 -9.97
CA ILE A 140 10.24 -12.50 -11.12
C ILE A 140 11.06 -13.33 -12.12
N GLU A 141 10.61 -13.35 -13.37
CA GLU A 141 11.30 -14.01 -14.48
C GLU A 141 11.91 -12.94 -15.40
N ALA A 142 13.17 -12.58 -15.16
CA ALA A 142 13.89 -11.56 -15.92
C ALA A 142 15.20 -12.10 -16.53
N GLU A 143 15.47 -11.71 -17.78
CA GLU A 143 16.79 -11.82 -18.41
C GLU A 143 17.67 -10.68 -17.90
N LEU A 144 18.78 -11.03 -17.25
CA LEU A 144 19.69 -10.06 -16.63
C LEU A 144 20.82 -9.68 -17.58
N GLU A 145 21.09 -8.39 -17.72
CA GLU A 145 22.17 -7.90 -18.57
C GLU A 145 22.97 -6.73 -17.97
N SER A 146 24.07 -6.38 -18.64
CA SER A 146 24.97 -5.28 -18.28
C SER A 146 25.04 -4.29 -19.44
N THR A 147 24.64 -3.04 -19.17
CA THR A 147 24.75 -1.95 -20.13
C THR A 147 26.20 -1.74 -20.54
N ALA A 148 27.17 -1.86 -19.62
CA ALA A 148 28.59 -1.74 -19.97
C ALA A 148 29.04 -2.80 -20.98
N LYS A 149 28.60 -4.05 -20.83
CA LYS A 149 28.90 -5.12 -21.80
C LYS A 149 28.30 -4.84 -23.17
N ARG A 150 27.10 -4.26 -23.25
CA ARG A 150 26.50 -3.84 -24.52
C ARG A 150 27.34 -2.78 -25.22
N TYR A 151 27.86 -1.80 -24.47
CA TYR A 151 28.81 -0.83 -25.03
C TYR A 151 30.08 -1.50 -25.54
N ILE A 152 30.69 -2.39 -24.75
CA ILE A 152 31.92 -3.12 -25.12
C ILE A 152 31.71 -3.97 -26.38
N ASN A 153 30.58 -4.65 -26.48
CA ASN A 153 30.23 -5.50 -27.63
C ASN A 153 29.84 -4.71 -28.89
N GLY A 154 29.70 -3.38 -28.78
CA GLY A 154 29.39 -2.51 -29.90
C GLY A 154 27.89 -2.39 -30.23
N ASP A 155 27.00 -2.89 -29.37
CA ASP A 155 25.53 -2.83 -29.58
C ASP A 155 25.04 -1.38 -29.79
N PHE A 156 25.68 -0.43 -29.10
CA PHE A 156 25.35 1.00 -29.17
C PHE A 156 26.04 1.74 -30.31
N ASN A 157 26.99 1.14 -31.05
CA ASN A 157 27.81 1.87 -32.02
C ASN A 157 26.96 2.65 -33.04
N LYS A 158 25.91 2.00 -33.56
CA LYS A 158 24.96 2.65 -34.48
C LYS A 158 24.27 3.86 -33.85
N THR A 159 23.73 3.71 -32.64
CA THR A 159 23.03 4.81 -31.94
C THR A 159 23.99 5.91 -31.48
N ILE A 160 25.23 5.58 -31.14
CA ILE A 160 26.29 6.55 -30.80
C ILE A 160 26.56 7.45 -31.99
N LYS A 161 26.80 6.86 -33.17
CA LYS A 161 27.01 7.63 -34.40
C LYS A 161 25.83 8.54 -34.71
N ILE A 162 24.61 8.00 -34.68
CA ILE A 162 23.40 8.80 -34.94
C ILE A 162 23.28 9.97 -33.95
N ALA A 163 23.55 9.74 -32.66
CA ALA A 163 23.49 10.79 -31.64
C ALA A 163 24.54 11.89 -31.86
N LEU A 164 25.78 11.51 -32.18
CA LEU A 164 26.88 12.45 -32.45
C LEU A 164 26.64 13.25 -33.74
N ASP A 165 26.20 12.58 -34.82
CA ASP A 165 25.84 13.23 -36.09
C ASP A 165 24.63 14.18 -35.95
N ASN A 166 23.83 14.04 -34.89
CA ASN A 166 22.65 14.87 -34.61
C ASN A 166 22.79 15.66 -33.29
N ALA A 167 24.02 15.96 -32.86
CA ALA A 167 24.29 16.66 -31.60
C ALA A 167 23.51 17.99 -31.49
N ASP A 168 23.47 18.78 -32.56
CA ASP A 168 22.73 20.06 -32.60
C ASP A 168 21.23 19.87 -32.41
N LYS A 169 20.66 18.80 -32.99
CA LYS A 169 19.25 18.48 -32.85
C LYS A 169 18.92 18.06 -31.41
N ILE A 170 19.79 17.25 -30.80
CA ILE A 170 19.66 16.88 -29.38
C ILE A 170 19.72 18.13 -28.50
N GLN A 171 20.68 19.03 -28.75
CA GLN A 171 20.77 20.32 -28.03
C GLN A 171 19.52 21.19 -28.23
N GLY A 172 18.95 21.19 -29.44
CA GLY A 172 17.67 21.84 -29.76
C GLY A 172 16.51 21.30 -28.93
N ILE A 173 16.42 19.98 -28.75
CA ILE A 173 15.41 19.32 -27.90
C ILE A 173 15.57 19.75 -26.44
N TYR A 174 16.80 19.73 -25.91
CA TYR A 174 17.09 20.22 -24.55
C TYR A 174 16.67 21.69 -24.39
N LYS A 175 17.01 22.54 -25.36
CA LYS A 175 16.65 23.97 -25.34
C LYS A 175 15.13 24.19 -25.38
N LYS A 176 14.42 23.45 -26.24
CA LYS A 176 12.95 23.52 -26.35
C LYS A 176 12.26 23.12 -25.04
N ILE A 177 12.76 22.08 -24.37
CA ILE A 177 12.12 21.53 -23.17
C ILE A 177 12.52 22.31 -21.90
N TYR A 178 13.77 22.73 -21.75
CA TYR A 178 14.24 23.43 -20.55
C TYR A 178 14.25 24.96 -20.67
N GLY A 179 13.92 25.52 -21.83
CA GLY A 179 14.02 26.96 -22.11
C GLY A 179 15.46 27.49 -22.20
N LYS A 180 16.47 26.63 -22.00
CA LYS A 180 17.90 26.96 -22.08
C LYS A 180 18.69 25.81 -22.70
N SER A 181 19.72 26.13 -23.48
CA SER A 181 20.68 25.14 -23.99
C SER A 181 21.48 24.54 -22.83
N VAL A 182 21.67 23.22 -22.84
CA VAL A 182 22.50 22.53 -21.85
C VAL A 182 23.94 22.53 -22.35
N GLY A 183 24.61 23.68 -22.21
CA GLY A 183 25.96 23.90 -22.73
C GLY A 183 26.02 23.69 -24.24
N SER A 184 25.86 24.77 -25.02
CA SER A 184 25.77 24.73 -26.48
C SER A 184 26.93 24.05 -27.21
N GLU A 185 28.04 23.78 -26.52
CA GLU A 185 29.25 23.13 -27.04
C GLU A 185 29.40 21.66 -26.58
N LYS A 186 28.44 21.10 -25.83
CA LYS A 186 28.55 19.75 -25.29
C LYS A 186 28.04 18.71 -26.28
N LEU A 187 28.95 17.88 -26.78
CA LEU A 187 28.59 16.67 -27.51
C LEU A 187 27.87 15.67 -26.60
N PRO A 188 26.90 14.89 -27.12
CA PRO A 188 26.13 13.93 -26.34
C PRO A 188 26.93 12.63 -26.09
N PHE A 189 28.17 12.73 -25.61
CA PHE A 189 29.01 11.56 -25.32
C PHE A 189 30.02 11.86 -24.20
N ASN A 190 30.18 10.92 -23.27
CA ASN A 190 31.11 10.95 -22.14
C ASN A 190 32.20 9.89 -22.36
N PRO A 191 33.42 10.28 -22.79
CA PRO A 191 34.52 9.35 -23.04
C PRO A 191 35.13 8.84 -21.74
N ILE A 192 35.72 7.65 -21.74
CA ILE A 192 36.57 7.21 -20.62
C ILE A 192 37.98 7.74 -20.88
N CYS A 193 38.52 8.52 -19.93
CA CYS A 193 39.87 9.06 -20.04
C CYS A 193 40.90 7.93 -20.08
N GLU A 194 41.70 7.86 -21.14
CA GLU A 194 42.73 6.82 -21.32
C GLU A 194 43.84 6.90 -20.27
N LYS A 195 44.08 8.09 -19.70
CA LYS A 195 45.12 8.30 -18.68
C LYS A 195 44.69 7.88 -17.28
N CYS A 196 43.48 8.24 -16.84
CA CYS A 196 43.05 8.00 -15.44
C CYS A 196 41.85 7.03 -15.30
N GLY A 197 41.19 6.68 -16.41
CA GLY A 197 40.01 5.81 -16.44
C GLY A 197 38.71 6.47 -15.98
N SER A 198 38.70 7.80 -15.78
CA SER A 198 37.50 8.53 -15.36
C SER A 198 36.57 8.78 -16.54
N ILE A 199 35.28 8.54 -16.32
CA ILE A 199 34.16 8.92 -17.21
C ILE A 199 33.35 10.08 -16.62
N GLY A 200 33.42 10.29 -15.30
CA GLY A 200 32.69 11.34 -14.59
C GLY A 200 33.28 12.73 -14.73
N THR A 201 34.56 12.83 -15.12
CA THR A 201 35.32 14.09 -15.24
C THR A 201 35.68 14.43 -16.69
N THR A 202 35.16 13.71 -17.67
CA THR A 202 35.50 13.86 -19.09
C THR A 202 34.39 14.53 -19.87
N VAL A 203 34.78 15.34 -20.85
CA VAL A 203 33.88 16.06 -21.75
C VAL A 203 34.39 15.93 -23.17
N ALA A 204 33.56 15.43 -24.07
CA ALA A 204 33.80 15.48 -25.51
C ALA A 204 33.43 16.87 -26.06
N TYR A 205 34.28 17.43 -26.93
CA TYR A 205 34.11 18.78 -27.47
C TYR A 205 34.17 18.86 -29.00
N GLU A 206 34.69 17.84 -29.68
CA GLU A 206 34.73 17.79 -31.15
C GLU A 206 34.41 16.37 -31.66
N TRP A 207 33.66 16.26 -32.76
CA TRP A 207 33.30 15.02 -33.44
C TRP A 207 33.62 15.13 -34.92
N ASP A 208 34.55 14.29 -35.39
CA ASP A 208 34.85 14.12 -36.82
C ASP A 208 34.03 12.92 -37.33
N SER A 209 32.91 13.20 -38.01
CA SER A 209 31.98 12.18 -38.50
C SER A 209 32.57 11.31 -39.62
N GLU A 210 33.56 11.83 -40.38
CA GLU A 210 34.20 11.09 -41.47
C GLU A 210 35.25 10.11 -40.94
N LYS A 211 36.04 10.54 -39.95
CA LYS A 211 37.04 9.68 -39.30
C LYS A 211 36.47 8.84 -38.16
N GLU A 212 35.28 9.17 -37.69
CA GLU A 212 34.61 8.58 -36.53
C GLU A 212 35.45 8.67 -35.24
N ILE A 213 36.04 9.84 -35.02
CA ILE A 213 36.89 10.17 -33.88
C ILE A 213 36.29 11.35 -33.10
N ILE A 214 36.29 11.25 -31.77
CA ILE A 214 35.97 12.34 -30.86
C ILE A 214 37.23 12.92 -30.22
N LYS A 215 37.27 14.23 -30.03
CA LYS A 215 38.27 14.87 -29.14
C LYS A 215 37.65 15.18 -27.79
N TYR A 216 38.42 14.95 -26.74
CA TYR A 216 37.95 15.08 -25.37
C TYR A 216 39.01 15.61 -24.41
N ARG A 217 38.54 16.10 -23.27
CA ARG A 217 39.37 16.56 -22.15
C ARG A 217 38.85 16.01 -20.84
N CYS A 218 39.77 15.56 -19.98
CA CYS A 218 39.50 15.21 -18.59
C CYS A 218 39.72 16.45 -17.73
N VAL A 219 38.64 17.05 -17.24
CA VAL A 219 38.60 18.40 -16.67
C VAL A 219 38.80 18.36 -15.15
N PRO A 220 39.89 18.94 -14.62
CA PRO A 220 40.07 19.12 -13.17
C PRO A 220 38.94 19.96 -12.57
N GLY A 221 38.46 19.58 -11.40
CA GLY A 221 37.36 20.28 -10.70
C GLY A 221 36.02 20.34 -11.47
N LEU A 222 35.76 19.44 -12.43
CA LEU A 222 34.47 19.41 -13.15
C LEU A 222 33.29 19.07 -12.25
N VAL A 223 33.53 18.20 -11.27
CA VAL A 223 32.55 17.73 -10.29
C VAL A 223 33.23 17.68 -8.92
N ASP A 224 32.45 17.93 -7.86
CA ASP A 224 33.02 18.04 -6.49
C ASP A 224 33.47 16.70 -5.90
N TRP A 225 33.06 15.58 -6.51
CA TRP A 225 33.23 14.23 -5.99
C TRP A 225 34.32 13.41 -6.70
N ALA A 226 34.93 13.91 -7.78
CA ALA A 226 36.03 13.25 -8.47
C ALA A 226 36.98 14.27 -9.11
N GLU A 227 38.28 13.91 -9.18
CA GLU A 227 39.31 14.79 -9.73
C GLU A 227 39.66 14.42 -11.17
N GLY A 228 39.69 15.42 -12.06
CA GLY A 228 40.13 15.26 -13.44
C GLY A 228 41.64 15.36 -13.56
N CYS A 229 42.25 14.61 -14.48
CA CYS A 229 43.72 14.56 -14.62
C CYS A 229 44.31 15.58 -15.60
N GLY A 230 43.48 16.40 -16.24
CA GLY A 230 43.91 17.41 -17.22
C GLY A 230 44.30 16.86 -18.60
N PHE A 231 44.18 15.55 -18.82
CA PHE A 231 44.54 14.93 -20.10
C PHE A 231 43.57 15.33 -21.22
N GLU A 232 44.10 15.58 -22.40
CA GLU A 232 43.35 15.74 -23.64
C GLU A 232 43.77 14.65 -24.63
N GLY A 233 42.81 14.13 -25.38
CA GLY A 233 43.05 13.02 -26.30
C GLY A 233 42.00 12.92 -27.38
N GLU A 234 42.25 12.02 -28.32
CA GLU A 234 41.36 11.66 -29.42
C GLU A 234 41.06 10.16 -29.33
N ILE A 235 39.79 9.77 -29.42
CA ILE A 235 39.38 8.37 -29.26
C ILE A 235 38.21 8.03 -30.17
N SER A 236 38.08 6.77 -30.57
CA SER A 236 36.85 6.27 -31.18
C SER A 236 35.76 6.14 -30.11
N PRO A 237 34.51 6.57 -30.34
CA PRO A 237 33.45 6.51 -29.34
C PRO A 237 32.83 5.11 -29.18
N TYR A 238 33.35 4.10 -29.89
CA TYR A 238 32.75 2.76 -29.97
C TYR A 238 33.33 1.77 -28.97
N ASN A 239 32.68 0.61 -28.88
CA ASN A 239 33.22 -0.60 -28.23
C ASN A 239 33.68 -0.39 -26.79
N GLY A 240 32.93 0.42 -26.02
CA GLY A 240 33.17 0.61 -24.59
C GLY A 240 34.08 1.77 -24.21
N ASN A 241 34.54 2.59 -25.16
CA ASN A 241 35.41 3.75 -24.89
C ASN A 241 34.70 4.95 -24.21
N GLY A 242 33.42 4.82 -23.90
CA GLY A 242 32.61 5.86 -23.28
C GLY A 242 31.14 5.47 -23.25
N LYS A 243 30.28 6.42 -22.86
CA LYS A 243 28.83 6.26 -22.87
C LYS A 243 28.10 7.52 -23.32
N LEU A 244 26.88 7.35 -23.82
CA LEU A 244 25.96 8.47 -24.02
C LEU A 244 25.51 9.03 -22.65
N PRO A 245 25.26 10.34 -22.51
CA PRO A 245 24.61 10.90 -21.33
C PRO A 245 23.26 10.22 -21.10
N TRP A 246 22.92 9.95 -19.83
CA TRP A 246 21.86 9.00 -19.47
C TRP A 246 20.49 9.21 -20.16
N LYS A 247 20.05 10.46 -20.42
CA LYS A 247 18.77 10.70 -21.14
C LYS A 247 18.84 10.32 -22.63
N VAL A 248 20.01 10.55 -23.25
CA VAL A 248 20.31 10.17 -24.63
C VAL A 248 20.50 8.65 -24.70
N GLU A 249 21.22 8.07 -23.74
CA GLU A 249 21.38 6.62 -23.60
C GLU A 249 20.03 5.92 -23.45
N TRP A 250 19.14 6.45 -22.60
CA TRP A 250 17.81 5.88 -22.40
C TRP A 250 17.01 5.83 -23.71
N ALA A 251 17.04 6.90 -24.50
CA ALA A 251 16.43 6.93 -25.82
C ALA A 251 17.11 5.98 -26.82
N ALA A 252 18.43 5.83 -26.74
CA ALA A 252 19.21 4.94 -27.60
C ALA A 252 18.97 3.45 -27.29
N LYS A 253 18.69 3.10 -26.02
CA LYS A 253 18.38 1.73 -25.60
C LYS A 253 17.14 1.18 -26.29
N TRP A 254 16.11 1.99 -26.52
CA TRP A 254 14.85 1.52 -27.12
C TRP A 254 15.03 0.87 -28.51
N PRO A 255 15.65 1.52 -29.51
CA PRO A 255 15.93 0.88 -30.79
C PRO A 255 17.06 -0.16 -30.71
N THR A 256 18.05 0.03 -29.82
CA THR A 256 19.17 -0.92 -29.66
C THR A 256 18.72 -2.26 -29.14
N VAL A 257 17.82 -2.29 -28.15
CA VAL A 257 17.26 -3.52 -27.55
C VAL A 257 15.98 -3.96 -28.26
N GLY A 258 15.17 -3.03 -28.77
CA GLY A 258 13.89 -3.33 -29.42
C GLY A 258 12.71 -3.31 -28.45
N VAL A 259 12.73 -2.36 -27.52
CA VAL A 259 11.78 -2.25 -26.41
C VAL A 259 10.39 -1.85 -26.93
N VAL A 260 9.35 -2.54 -26.44
CA VAL A 260 7.94 -2.24 -26.77
C VAL A 260 7.14 -1.74 -25.58
N TYR A 261 7.53 -2.14 -24.37
CA TYR A 261 6.97 -1.65 -23.12
C TYR A 261 8.08 -1.32 -22.14
N GLU A 262 7.99 -0.15 -21.51
CA GLU A 262 8.87 0.27 -20.44
C GLU A 262 8.20 1.42 -19.67
N SER A 263 8.07 1.25 -18.37
CA SER A 263 7.63 2.28 -17.43
C SER A 263 8.74 2.58 -16.43
N ALA A 264 8.59 3.65 -15.67
CA ALA A 264 9.52 4.00 -14.60
C ALA A 264 8.74 4.71 -13.49
N GLY A 265 9.42 4.98 -12.37
CA GLY A 265 8.83 5.76 -11.29
C GLY A 265 8.35 7.13 -11.79
N LYS A 266 7.25 7.62 -11.22
CA LYS A 266 6.59 8.87 -11.66
C LYS A 266 7.50 10.11 -11.75
N ASP A 267 8.61 10.14 -11.01
CA ASP A 267 9.59 11.23 -11.07
C ASP A 267 10.17 11.44 -12.48
N HIS A 268 10.31 10.34 -13.24
CA HIS A 268 10.78 10.39 -14.61
C HIS A 268 9.69 10.85 -15.60
N PHE A 269 8.42 10.56 -15.28
CA PHE A 269 7.24 10.86 -16.09
C PHE A 269 6.63 12.23 -15.76
N THR A 270 7.47 13.22 -15.47
CA THR A 270 7.08 14.62 -15.33
C THR A 270 7.16 15.34 -16.67
N LEU A 271 6.23 16.26 -16.95
CA LEU A 271 6.32 17.11 -18.15
C LEU A 271 7.60 17.97 -18.07
N GLY A 272 8.42 17.91 -19.10
CA GLY A 272 9.75 18.51 -19.12
C GLY A 272 10.80 17.73 -18.32
N GLY A 273 10.43 16.56 -17.79
CA GLY A 273 11.31 15.64 -17.09
C GLY A 273 12.21 14.84 -18.02
N SER A 274 12.82 13.80 -17.46
CA SER A 274 13.74 12.93 -18.20
C SER A 274 13.04 12.13 -19.29
N ARG A 275 11.85 11.58 -19.02
CA ARG A 275 11.09 10.84 -20.02
C ARG A 275 10.71 11.71 -21.21
N SER A 276 10.34 12.97 -21.01
CA SER A 276 10.05 13.92 -22.11
C SER A 276 11.22 14.08 -23.06
N ILE A 277 12.43 14.20 -22.54
CA ILE A 277 13.65 14.35 -23.35
C ILE A 277 13.95 13.07 -24.10
N SER A 278 13.94 11.92 -23.42
CA SER A 278 14.23 10.64 -24.07
C SER A 278 13.21 10.30 -25.16
N VAL A 279 11.92 10.59 -24.92
CA VAL A 279 10.85 10.44 -25.92
C VAL A 279 11.10 11.31 -27.15
N ALA A 280 11.40 12.60 -26.95
CA ALA A 280 11.69 13.51 -28.05
C ALA A 280 12.92 13.05 -28.85
N ILE A 281 14.00 12.64 -28.18
CA ILE A 281 15.20 12.12 -28.84
C ILE A 281 14.88 10.85 -29.64
N ALA A 282 14.12 9.90 -29.08
CA ALA A 282 13.77 8.68 -29.79
C ALA A 282 12.97 8.94 -31.07
N CYS A 283 11.97 9.82 -30.99
CA CYS A 283 11.12 10.16 -32.13
C CYS A 283 11.89 11.00 -33.16
N GLU A 284 12.57 12.05 -32.72
CA GLU A 284 13.15 13.05 -33.63
C GLU A 284 14.55 12.66 -34.12
N VAL A 285 15.35 11.93 -33.34
CA VAL A 285 16.75 11.59 -33.67
C VAL A 285 16.88 10.13 -34.08
N PHE A 286 16.33 9.19 -33.31
CA PHE A 286 16.45 7.77 -33.61
C PHE A 286 15.36 7.22 -34.54
N ASN A 287 14.36 8.03 -34.88
CA ASN A 287 13.18 7.64 -35.67
C ASN A 287 12.55 6.32 -35.17
N TYR A 288 12.43 6.20 -33.84
CA TYR A 288 11.89 5.04 -33.16
C TYR A 288 10.71 5.44 -32.30
N LEU A 289 9.66 4.61 -32.29
CA LEU A 289 8.52 4.85 -31.41
C LEU A 289 8.91 4.52 -29.96
N PRO A 290 8.75 5.46 -29.01
CA PRO A 290 9.09 5.19 -27.62
C PRO A 290 8.20 4.07 -27.07
N PRO A 291 8.69 3.25 -26.14
CA PRO A 291 7.89 2.14 -25.62
C PRO A 291 6.64 2.64 -24.87
N TYR A 292 5.57 1.83 -24.91
CA TYR A 292 4.35 2.13 -24.16
C TYR A 292 4.68 2.23 -22.66
N PRO A 293 4.10 3.19 -21.90
CA PRO A 293 2.93 4.02 -22.22
C PRO A 293 3.19 5.33 -22.97
N SER A 294 4.43 5.60 -23.39
CA SER A 294 4.77 6.85 -24.08
C SER A 294 4.48 6.78 -25.58
N THR A 295 4.01 7.87 -26.18
CA THR A 295 3.97 8.14 -27.62
C THR A 295 4.88 9.33 -27.93
N CYS A 296 5.05 9.69 -29.21
CA CYS A 296 5.80 10.90 -29.57
C CYS A 296 5.12 12.20 -29.13
N GLU A 297 3.83 12.14 -28.76
CA GLU A 297 3.03 13.30 -28.36
C GLU A 297 2.77 13.33 -26.85
N ASN A 298 2.79 12.18 -26.19
CA ASN A 298 2.43 12.05 -24.78
C ASN A 298 3.41 11.10 -24.07
N ILE A 299 4.03 11.56 -22.98
CA ILE A 299 4.96 10.73 -22.21
C ILE A 299 4.28 9.58 -21.45
N GLY A 300 2.96 9.59 -21.30
CA GLY A 300 2.21 8.58 -20.54
C GLY A 300 2.30 8.80 -19.03
N LYS A 301 2.05 7.74 -18.25
CA LYS A 301 2.12 7.76 -16.79
C LYS A 301 3.12 6.72 -16.29
N GLY A 302 3.97 7.14 -15.35
CA GLY A 302 4.86 6.25 -14.60
C GLY A 302 4.16 5.64 -13.40
N TYR A 303 4.76 4.62 -12.79
CA TYR A 303 4.22 4.02 -11.58
C TYR A 303 4.47 4.89 -10.33
N GLU A 304 3.53 4.83 -9.40
CA GLU A 304 3.56 5.53 -8.12
C GLU A 304 4.55 4.92 -7.13
N PHE A 305 4.86 5.65 -6.07
CA PHE A 305 5.87 5.24 -5.10
C PHE A 305 5.44 4.06 -4.23
N PHE A 306 6.44 3.34 -3.74
CA PHE A 306 6.33 2.54 -2.54
C PHE A 306 6.81 3.41 -1.37
N LEU A 307 5.93 3.63 -0.39
CA LEU A 307 6.09 4.49 0.76
C LEU A 307 6.15 3.63 2.03
N VAL A 308 6.82 4.18 3.05
CA VAL A 308 6.81 3.64 4.41
C VAL A 308 6.45 4.77 5.35
N GLY A 309 5.29 4.67 5.99
CA GLY A 309 4.75 5.67 6.91
C GLY A 309 4.49 7.00 6.21
N GLY A 310 3.97 6.94 4.98
CA GLY A 310 3.66 8.11 4.14
C GLY A 310 4.88 8.84 3.56
N LYS A 311 6.10 8.30 3.75
CA LYS A 311 7.34 8.92 3.26
C LYS A 311 7.95 8.10 2.14
N LYS A 312 8.49 8.80 1.14
CA LYS A 312 9.32 8.18 0.09
C LYS A 312 10.59 7.63 0.74
N MET A 313 10.91 6.39 0.43
CA MET A 313 12.09 5.75 0.99
C MET A 313 13.39 6.28 0.41
N SER A 314 14.38 6.42 1.29
CA SER A 314 15.79 6.54 0.92
C SER A 314 16.53 5.36 1.56
N THR A 315 17.57 4.87 0.89
CA THR A 315 18.42 3.73 1.31
C THR A 315 19.13 3.91 2.65
N SER A 316 18.92 5.06 3.31
CA SER A 316 19.60 5.49 4.52
C SER A 316 18.71 5.57 5.77
N LYS A 317 17.46 5.08 5.73
CA LYS A 317 16.50 5.22 6.85
C LYS A 317 15.65 3.95 7.09
N GLY A 318 16.01 3.16 8.11
CA GLY A 318 15.15 2.16 8.75
C GLY A 318 15.23 0.71 8.23
N LEU A 319 14.81 -0.25 9.07
CA LEU A 319 14.50 -1.64 8.68
C LEU A 319 13.43 -1.63 7.57
N GLY A 320 13.56 -2.53 6.57
CA GLY A 320 12.62 -2.62 5.44
C GLY A 320 12.85 -1.62 4.31
N SER A 321 13.94 -0.84 4.34
CA SER A 321 14.22 0.17 3.29
C SER A 321 14.86 -0.41 2.02
N GLY A 322 15.63 -1.49 2.14
CA GLY A 322 16.16 -2.27 1.03
C GLY A 322 15.17 -3.31 0.51
N PHE A 323 15.28 -3.69 -0.76
CA PHE A 323 14.46 -4.76 -1.33
C PHE A 323 14.64 -6.08 -0.57
N VAL A 324 15.89 -6.47 -0.26
CA VAL A 324 16.20 -7.71 0.44
C VAL A 324 15.68 -7.72 1.88
N ASP A 325 15.70 -6.57 2.55
CA ASP A 325 15.23 -6.44 3.94
C ASP A 325 13.74 -6.74 4.11
N MET A 326 12.95 -6.63 3.02
CA MET A 326 11.52 -6.93 3.06
C MET A 326 11.21 -8.41 3.25
N PHE A 327 12.15 -9.30 2.89
CA PHE A 327 12.00 -10.74 3.08
C PHE A 327 12.14 -11.15 4.56
N ASP A 328 12.69 -10.27 5.41
CA ASP A 328 12.71 -10.47 6.86
C ASP A 328 11.36 -10.10 7.51
N ILE A 329 10.52 -9.35 6.79
CA ILE A 329 9.26 -8.79 7.29
C ILE A 329 8.04 -9.53 6.71
N LEU A 330 8.08 -9.88 5.41
CA LEU A 330 7.00 -10.54 4.69
C LEU A 330 7.50 -11.78 3.94
N PRO A 331 6.69 -12.85 3.85
CA PRO A 331 6.91 -13.90 2.86
C PRO A 331 6.94 -13.33 1.45
N ALA A 332 7.70 -13.97 0.56
CA ALA A 332 7.88 -13.49 -0.81
C ALA A 332 6.56 -13.39 -1.59
N TYR A 333 5.66 -14.38 -1.44
CA TYR A 333 4.33 -14.36 -2.07
C TYR A 333 3.46 -13.20 -1.57
N MET A 334 3.62 -12.82 -0.29
CA MET A 334 2.86 -11.73 0.29
C MET A 334 3.39 -10.37 -0.15
N LEU A 335 4.72 -10.23 -0.24
CA LEU A 335 5.36 -9.04 -0.81
C LEU A 335 4.93 -8.84 -2.27
N ARG A 336 4.88 -9.93 -3.05
CA ARG A 336 4.38 -9.90 -4.43
C ARG A 336 2.89 -9.52 -4.47
N PHE A 337 2.06 -10.13 -3.64
CA PHE A 337 0.63 -9.81 -3.53
C PHE A 337 0.39 -8.33 -3.22
N LEU A 338 1.12 -7.76 -2.25
CA LEU A 338 1.05 -6.34 -1.90
C LEU A 338 1.27 -5.41 -3.11
N MET A 339 2.24 -5.77 -3.96
CA MET A 339 2.56 -5.00 -5.17
C MET A 339 1.54 -5.22 -6.29
N VAL A 340 1.06 -6.46 -6.47
CA VAL A 340 0.13 -6.83 -7.54
C VAL A 340 -1.27 -6.30 -7.25
N LYS A 341 -1.80 -6.41 -6.03
CA LYS A 341 -3.17 -5.97 -5.71
C LYS A 341 -3.43 -4.49 -5.99
N SER A 342 -2.37 -3.68 -6.04
CA SER A 342 -2.41 -2.24 -6.27
C SER A 342 -2.16 -1.91 -7.74
N ARG A 343 -2.88 -0.92 -8.28
CA ARG A 343 -2.60 -0.43 -9.64
C ARG A 343 -1.25 0.28 -9.69
N PRO A 344 -0.52 0.25 -10.82
CA PRO A 344 0.74 0.96 -10.99
C PRO A 344 0.65 2.44 -10.61
N GLU A 345 -0.47 3.11 -10.89
CA GLU A 345 -0.69 4.54 -10.64
C GLU A 345 -1.14 4.86 -9.21
N THR A 346 -1.21 3.88 -8.30
CA THR A 346 -1.60 4.07 -6.90
C THR A 346 -0.40 3.91 -5.98
N ALA A 347 -0.12 4.87 -5.09
CA ALA A 347 0.96 4.70 -4.11
C ALA A 347 0.66 3.50 -3.19
N ILE A 348 1.69 2.71 -2.90
CA ILE A 348 1.62 1.67 -1.86
C ILE A 348 2.26 2.29 -0.63
N ASP A 349 1.56 2.32 0.50
CA ASP A 349 2.13 2.71 1.78
C ASP A 349 2.10 1.50 2.70
N PHE A 350 3.27 1.06 3.13
CA PHE A 350 3.42 -0.15 3.93
C PHE A 350 4.30 0.12 5.13
N THR A 351 3.78 -0.24 6.30
CA THR A 351 4.47 -0.18 7.59
C THR A 351 4.15 -1.48 8.33
N PRO A 352 5.12 -2.27 8.79
CA PRO A 352 4.81 -3.53 9.46
C PRO A 352 4.09 -3.35 10.80
N GLU A 353 4.11 -2.14 11.37
CA GLU A 353 3.49 -1.79 12.63
C GLU A 353 1.96 -1.90 12.63
N GLY A 354 1.41 -2.15 13.81
CA GLY A 354 -0.04 -2.19 14.02
C GLY A 354 -0.69 -3.36 13.27
N ASN A 355 -1.89 -3.15 12.75
CA ASN A 355 -2.69 -4.19 12.11
C ASN A 355 -2.35 -4.43 10.63
N THR A 356 -1.30 -3.81 10.10
CA THR A 356 -1.00 -3.82 8.66
C THR A 356 -0.77 -5.23 8.13
N LEU A 357 0.01 -6.06 8.82
CA LEU A 357 0.25 -7.45 8.41
C LEU A 357 -1.03 -8.30 8.53
N PRO A 358 -1.70 -8.39 9.68
CA PRO A 358 -2.96 -9.14 9.80
C PRO A 358 -3.96 -8.80 8.70
N LEU A 359 -4.18 -7.50 8.43
CA LEU A 359 -5.09 -7.05 7.37
C LEU A 359 -4.63 -7.50 5.97
N LEU A 360 -3.33 -7.42 5.67
CA LEU A 360 -2.79 -7.86 4.39
C LEU A 360 -2.98 -9.37 4.17
N PHE A 361 -2.76 -10.18 5.20
CA PHE A 361 -3.01 -11.63 5.13
C PHE A 361 -4.50 -11.95 4.95
N ASN A 362 -5.39 -11.26 5.67
CA ASN A 362 -6.83 -11.44 5.53
C ASN A 362 -7.33 -11.05 4.12
N GLU A 363 -6.80 -9.96 3.55
CA GLU A 363 -7.09 -9.57 2.17
C GLU A 363 -6.63 -10.65 1.17
N PHE A 364 -5.44 -11.22 1.37
CA PHE A 364 -4.96 -12.32 0.53
C PHE A 364 -5.85 -13.56 0.64
N GLU A 365 -6.22 -13.96 1.86
CA GLU A 365 -7.12 -15.10 2.08
C GLU A 365 -8.48 -14.91 1.41
N ARG A 366 -9.03 -13.69 1.46
CA ARG A 366 -10.27 -13.35 0.76
C ARG A 366 -10.12 -13.51 -0.75
N VAL A 367 -9.06 -12.94 -1.34
CA VAL A 367 -8.77 -13.09 -2.78
C VAL A 367 -8.62 -14.57 -3.15
N GLU A 368 -7.94 -15.37 -2.31
CA GLU A 368 -7.80 -16.81 -2.49
C GLU A 368 -9.16 -17.53 -2.44
N LYS A 369 -10.02 -17.24 -1.46
CA LYS A 369 -11.37 -17.84 -1.37
C LYS A 369 -12.23 -17.52 -2.60
N VAL A 370 -12.22 -16.27 -3.06
CA VAL A 370 -12.94 -15.86 -4.28
C VAL A 370 -12.37 -16.57 -5.52
N TYR A 371 -11.04 -16.70 -5.64
CA TYR A 371 -10.40 -17.44 -6.74
C TYR A 371 -10.90 -18.89 -6.81
N PHE A 372 -11.01 -19.57 -5.67
CA PHE A 372 -11.47 -20.95 -5.57
C PHE A 372 -13.00 -21.11 -5.52
N GLY A 373 -13.77 -20.03 -5.60
CA GLY A 373 -15.24 -20.07 -5.56
C GLY A 373 -15.82 -20.48 -4.19
N LEU A 374 -15.08 -20.22 -3.12
CA LEU A 374 -15.50 -20.48 -1.73
C LEU A 374 -16.13 -19.25 -1.05
N GLU A 375 -16.09 -18.10 -1.71
CA GLU A 375 -16.71 -16.86 -1.26
C GLU A 375 -17.39 -16.21 -2.47
N ASP A 376 -18.63 -15.75 -2.28
CA ASP A 376 -19.39 -15.09 -3.33
C ASP A 376 -18.88 -13.67 -3.59
N ALA A 377 -18.79 -13.33 -4.87
CA ALA A 377 -18.37 -12.02 -5.33
C ALA A 377 -19.03 -11.72 -6.69
N ASP A 378 -19.27 -10.43 -6.96
CA ASP A 378 -19.70 -9.95 -8.26
C ASP A 378 -18.68 -10.29 -9.35
N ASP A 379 -19.10 -10.27 -10.62
CA ASP A 379 -18.26 -10.67 -11.75
C ASP A 379 -16.96 -9.90 -11.85
N ARG A 380 -16.97 -8.59 -11.55
CA ARG A 380 -15.79 -7.75 -11.64
C ARG A 380 -14.81 -8.09 -10.52
N THR A 381 -15.30 -8.23 -9.29
CA THR A 381 -14.48 -8.63 -8.13
C THR A 381 -13.89 -10.02 -8.35
N ARG A 382 -14.67 -10.96 -8.88
CA ARG A 382 -14.22 -12.33 -9.20
C ARG A 382 -13.12 -12.33 -10.26
N GLN A 383 -13.27 -11.56 -11.33
CA GLN A 383 -12.24 -11.44 -12.38
C GLN A 383 -10.97 -10.76 -11.87
N ASN A 384 -11.08 -9.72 -11.05
CA ASN A 384 -9.94 -9.08 -10.40
C ASN A 384 -9.21 -10.04 -9.44
N ALA A 385 -9.94 -10.68 -8.53
CA ALA A 385 -9.37 -11.65 -7.59
C ALA A 385 -8.66 -12.78 -8.33
N LYS A 386 -9.27 -13.26 -9.42
CA LYS A 386 -8.65 -14.26 -10.29
C LYS A 386 -7.27 -13.82 -10.78
N ARG A 387 -7.22 -12.64 -11.39
CA ARG A 387 -5.98 -12.12 -11.99
C ARG A 387 -4.94 -11.76 -10.94
N ILE A 388 -5.35 -11.17 -9.82
CA ILE A 388 -4.47 -10.85 -8.70
C ILE A 388 -3.83 -12.13 -8.16
N TYR A 389 -4.62 -13.18 -7.90
CA TYR A 389 -4.10 -14.44 -7.35
C TYR A 389 -3.11 -15.12 -8.31
N GLU A 390 -3.47 -15.23 -9.60
CA GLU A 390 -2.59 -15.78 -10.65
C GLU A 390 -1.26 -15.01 -10.74
N LEU A 391 -1.31 -13.67 -10.76
CA LEU A 391 -0.12 -12.85 -10.91
C LEU A 391 0.70 -12.74 -9.61
N SER A 392 0.07 -12.88 -8.44
CA SER A 392 0.76 -12.91 -7.14
C SER A 392 1.36 -14.27 -6.80
N SER A 393 0.94 -15.33 -7.48
CA SER A 393 1.51 -16.66 -7.31
C SER A 393 2.98 -16.65 -7.79
N ILE A 394 3.89 -17.17 -6.96
CA ILE A 394 5.32 -17.25 -7.28
C ILE A 394 5.54 -18.19 -8.47
N SER A 395 4.84 -19.31 -8.46
CA SER A 395 4.77 -20.31 -9.53
C SER A 395 3.33 -20.36 -10.08
N GLU A 396 2.97 -21.46 -10.77
CA GLU A 396 1.58 -21.66 -11.20
C GLU A 396 0.62 -21.73 -10.01
N ALA A 397 -0.52 -21.04 -10.16
CA ALA A 397 -1.58 -21.06 -9.15
C ALA A 397 -2.05 -22.51 -8.89
N PRO A 398 -2.17 -22.94 -7.64
CA PRO A 398 -2.51 -24.32 -7.32
C PRO A 398 -3.93 -24.68 -7.80
N LYS A 399 -4.13 -25.95 -8.18
CA LYS A 399 -5.43 -26.46 -8.66
C LYS A 399 -6.50 -26.55 -7.56
N LYS A 400 -6.08 -26.60 -6.30
CA LYS A 400 -6.94 -26.65 -5.12
C LYS A 400 -6.44 -25.62 -4.12
N LYS A 401 -7.34 -25.08 -3.31
CA LYS A 401 -6.99 -24.14 -2.25
C LYS A 401 -5.98 -24.76 -1.28
N PRO A 402 -4.82 -24.13 -1.04
CA PRO A 402 -3.91 -24.55 0.02
C PRO A 402 -4.55 -24.45 1.41
N PHE A 403 -4.15 -25.35 2.31
CA PHE A 403 -4.42 -25.16 3.73
C PHE A 403 -3.70 -23.89 4.22
N ARG A 404 -4.44 -23.05 4.94
CA ARG A 404 -3.94 -21.78 5.49
C ARG A 404 -4.45 -21.66 6.92
N VAL A 405 -3.57 -21.17 7.78
CA VAL A 405 -3.90 -20.78 9.15
C VAL A 405 -3.97 -19.26 9.17
N SER A 406 -4.98 -18.69 9.83
CA SER A 406 -5.11 -17.24 9.91
C SER A 406 -3.89 -16.63 10.59
N PHE A 407 -3.49 -15.44 10.13
CA PHE A 407 -2.28 -14.78 10.65
C PHE A 407 -2.38 -14.47 12.14
N GLU A 408 -3.57 -14.11 12.63
CA GLU A 408 -3.82 -13.84 14.05
C GLU A 408 -3.67 -15.11 14.90
N PHE A 409 -4.17 -16.24 14.41
CA PHE A 409 -4.03 -17.51 15.12
C PHE A 409 -2.58 -18.00 15.12
N ALA A 410 -1.89 -17.88 13.97
CA ALA A 410 -0.45 -18.15 13.89
C ALA A 410 0.35 -17.25 14.85
N SER A 411 0.01 -15.96 14.93
CA SER A 411 0.64 -15.01 15.86
C SER A 411 0.39 -15.37 17.32
N MET A 412 -0.82 -15.84 17.64
CA MET A 412 -1.15 -16.31 18.98
C MET A 412 -0.31 -17.53 19.37
N ILE A 413 -0.33 -18.58 18.55
CA ILE A 413 0.41 -19.82 18.82
C ILE A 413 1.91 -19.57 18.91
N ALA A 414 2.47 -18.76 18.00
CA ALA A 414 3.91 -18.55 17.93
C ALA A 414 4.49 -17.75 19.12
N GLN A 415 3.65 -17.11 19.93
CA GLN A 415 4.04 -16.46 21.18
C GLN A 415 3.96 -17.38 22.40
N ILE A 416 3.17 -18.45 22.31
CA ILE A 416 2.88 -19.38 23.42
C ILE A 416 3.81 -20.59 23.37
N LEU A 417 4.01 -21.14 22.17
CA LEU A 417 4.79 -22.35 22.00
C LEU A 417 6.30 -22.04 22.03
N PRO A 418 7.11 -22.94 22.62
CA PRO A 418 8.55 -22.88 22.45
C PRO A 418 8.93 -23.13 20.99
N ASP A 419 10.08 -22.62 20.58
CA ASP A 419 10.57 -22.75 19.20
C ASP A 419 10.84 -24.23 18.80
N GLU A 420 11.13 -25.10 19.78
CA GLU A 420 11.37 -26.53 19.57
C GLU A 420 10.09 -27.29 19.18
N ASN A 421 10.10 -27.91 17.99
CA ASN A 421 8.98 -28.67 17.41
C ASN A 421 7.68 -27.83 17.31
N ILE A 422 7.82 -26.52 17.06
CA ILE A 422 6.69 -25.60 17.01
C ILE A 422 5.64 -26.01 15.97
N VAL A 423 6.06 -26.60 14.84
CA VAL A 423 5.18 -27.03 13.76
C VAL A 423 4.35 -28.24 14.18
N GLU A 424 4.97 -29.25 14.80
CA GLU A 424 4.30 -30.45 15.31
C GLU A 424 3.27 -30.08 16.38
N ARG A 425 3.65 -29.21 17.33
CA ARG A 425 2.76 -28.75 18.39
C ARG A 425 1.61 -27.90 17.84
N ALA A 426 1.89 -27.02 16.86
CA ALA A 426 0.86 -26.26 16.20
C ALA A 426 -0.13 -27.16 15.43
N GLU A 427 0.36 -28.22 14.77
CA GLU A 427 -0.47 -29.25 14.13
C GLU A 427 -1.38 -29.96 15.14
N GLU A 428 -0.86 -30.35 16.31
CA GLU A 428 -1.65 -30.95 17.39
C GLU A 428 -2.75 -30.02 17.89
N ILE A 429 -2.44 -28.73 18.09
CA ILE A 429 -3.42 -27.73 18.51
C ILE A 429 -4.50 -27.54 17.44
N LEU A 430 -4.11 -27.41 16.17
CA LEU A 430 -5.05 -27.28 15.04
C LEU A 430 -6.02 -28.46 14.97
N ALA A 431 -5.54 -29.68 15.23
CA ALA A 431 -6.39 -30.88 15.29
C ALA A 431 -7.35 -30.83 16.49
N LYS A 432 -6.85 -30.44 17.66
CA LYS A 432 -7.63 -30.33 18.90
C LYS A 432 -8.78 -29.34 18.78
N ILE A 433 -8.56 -28.18 18.13
CA ILE A 433 -9.61 -27.17 17.90
C ILE A 433 -10.47 -27.46 16.65
N GLY A 434 -10.25 -28.60 15.99
CA GLY A 434 -11.04 -29.03 14.83
C GLY A 434 -10.82 -28.20 13.57
N GLN A 435 -9.71 -27.47 13.44
CA GLN A 435 -9.33 -26.81 12.19
C GLN A 435 -8.75 -27.79 11.17
N ILE A 436 -8.23 -28.93 11.62
CA ILE A 436 -7.82 -30.05 10.77
C ILE A 436 -8.37 -31.37 11.32
N ASP A 437 -8.67 -32.30 10.42
CA ASP A 437 -9.14 -33.66 10.73
C ASP A 437 -8.13 -34.74 10.31
N ARG A 438 -6.99 -34.33 9.76
CA ARG A 438 -5.91 -35.18 9.26
C ARG A 438 -4.55 -34.58 9.57
N LYS A 439 -3.50 -35.39 9.40
CA LYS A 439 -2.12 -34.90 9.40
C LYS A 439 -1.87 -33.97 8.19
N LEU A 440 -1.08 -32.95 8.43
CA LEU A 440 -0.58 -32.03 7.43
C LEU A 440 0.48 -32.73 6.56
N THR A 441 0.43 -32.45 5.27
CA THR A 441 1.48 -32.86 4.32
C THR A 441 2.75 -32.03 4.54
N ASP A 442 3.90 -32.48 4.06
CA ASP A 442 5.17 -31.74 4.21
C ASP A 442 5.09 -30.31 3.64
N SER A 443 4.39 -30.13 2.51
CA SER A 443 4.17 -28.80 1.94
C SER A 443 3.31 -27.90 2.83
N GLU A 444 2.31 -28.46 3.51
CA GLU A 444 1.46 -27.71 4.44
C GLU A 444 2.22 -27.39 5.74
N LYS A 445 3.08 -28.29 6.20
CA LYS A 445 3.99 -28.05 7.32
C LYS A 445 4.98 -26.93 7.04
N ASN A 446 5.59 -26.92 5.85
CA ASN A 446 6.48 -25.83 5.43
C ASN A 446 5.74 -24.48 5.37
N ASN A 447 4.50 -24.47 4.86
CA ASN A 447 3.67 -23.25 4.86
C ASN A 447 3.31 -22.80 6.29
N LEU A 448 3.04 -23.75 7.20
CA LEU A 448 2.76 -23.49 8.60
C LEU A 448 4.00 -22.93 9.32
N GLU A 449 5.18 -23.50 9.07
CA GLU A 449 6.44 -23.01 9.60
C GLU A 449 6.71 -21.56 9.14
N GLU A 450 6.55 -21.29 7.85
CA GLU A 450 6.75 -19.96 7.29
C GLU A 450 5.81 -18.94 7.94
N ILE A 451 4.51 -19.23 8.03
CA ILE A 451 3.54 -18.30 8.64
C ILE A 451 3.82 -18.07 10.12
N LEU A 452 4.18 -19.11 10.88
CA LEU A 452 4.53 -18.98 12.31
C LEU A 452 5.77 -18.11 12.50
N LYS A 453 6.79 -18.27 11.65
CA LYS A 453 8.01 -17.43 11.67
C LYS A 453 7.66 -15.95 11.52
N TYR A 454 6.91 -15.59 10.48
CA TYR A 454 6.55 -14.19 10.23
C TYR A 454 5.57 -13.64 11.27
N ALA A 455 4.63 -14.46 11.76
CA ALA A 455 3.69 -14.05 12.79
C ALA A 455 4.38 -13.80 14.14
N ASN A 456 5.38 -14.60 14.51
CA ASN A 456 6.22 -14.39 15.70
C ASN A 456 7.06 -13.12 15.58
N MET A 457 7.73 -12.96 14.43
CA MET A 457 8.55 -11.77 14.12
C MET A 457 7.71 -10.50 14.21
N TRP A 458 6.49 -10.50 13.68
CA TRP A 458 5.56 -9.38 13.76
C TRP A 458 5.09 -9.14 15.20
N ALA A 459 4.67 -10.19 15.91
CA ALA A 459 4.23 -10.08 17.30
C ALA A 459 5.27 -9.43 18.21
N LYS A 460 6.54 -9.84 18.07
CA LYS A 460 7.67 -9.33 18.86
C LYS A 460 8.00 -7.88 18.54
N ASN A 461 8.07 -7.53 17.25
CA ASN A 461 8.68 -6.27 16.82
C ASN A 461 7.68 -5.16 16.47
N PHE A 462 6.48 -5.51 16.03
CA PHE A 462 5.58 -4.59 15.32
C PHE A 462 4.13 -4.60 15.80
N ALA A 463 3.70 -5.67 16.48
CA ALA A 463 2.32 -5.80 16.93
C ALA A 463 1.99 -4.83 18.07
N PRO A 464 0.75 -4.31 18.11
CA PRO A 464 0.30 -3.48 19.21
C PRO A 464 0.12 -4.32 20.49
N GLU A 465 0.09 -3.64 21.64
CA GLU A 465 0.13 -4.28 22.97
C GLU A 465 -1.01 -5.30 23.21
N ASN A 466 -2.14 -5.14 22.52
CA ASN A 466 -3.28 -6.05 22.60
C ASN A 466 -3.05 -7.41 21.89
N TYR A 467 -2.06 -7.51 21.00
CA TYR A 467 -1.64 -8.79 20.39
C TYR A 467 -0.49 -9.45 21.12
N ARG A 468 0.15 -8.76 22.07
CA ARG A 468 1.26 -9.29 22.85
C ARG A 468 0.76 -10.18 23.97
N ILE A 469 1.06 -11.46 23.83
CA ILE A 469 0.64 -12.51 24.74
C ILE A 469 1.82 -12.88 25.61
N GLN A 470 1.62 -12.75 26.93
CA GLN A 470 2.50 -13.31 27.93
C GLN A 470 1.60 -13.94 28.99
N VAL A 471 1.71 -15.26 29.14
CA VAL A 471 0.93 -16.01 30.11
C VAL A 471 1.55 -15.86 31.49
N ILE A 472 0.76 -15.57 32.52
CA ILE A 472 1.27 -15.37 33.88
C ILE A 472 1.46 -16.70 34.62
N GLU A 473 2.62 -16.91 35.23
CA GLU A 473 2.95 -18.16 35.95
C GLU A 473 2.21 -18.28 37.28
N SER A 474 2.00 -17.18 38.01
CA SER A 474 1.24 -17.13 39.27
C SER A 474 0.18 -16.01 39.22
N ILE A 475 -0.92 -16.18 39.96
CA ILE A 475 -1.96 -15.15 40.09
C ILE A 475 -1.63 -14.33 41.34
N SER A 476 -1.48 -13.01 41.20
CA SER A 476 -1.27 -12.13 42.36
C SER A 476 -2.59 -11.80 43.07
N GLU A 477 -2.50 -11.44 44.36
CA GLU A 477 -3.67 -10.96 45.10
C GLU A 477 -4.32 -9.74 44.42
N ASP A 478 -3.54 -8.86 43.81
CA ASP A 478 -4.04 -7.70 43.07
C ASP A 478 -4.95 -8.10 41.90
N ILE A 479 -4.61 -9.18 41.17
CA ILE A 479 -5.46 -9.69 40.08
C ILE A 479 -6.76 -10.26 40.64
N ILE A 480 -6.68 -11.03 41.73
CA ILE A 480 -7.86 -11.59 42.39
C ILE A 480 -8.76 -10.46 42.93
N ASN A 481 -8.19 -9.38 43.43
CA ASN A 481 -8.93 -8.23 43.96
C ASN A 481 -9.61 -7.37 42.87
N LYS A 482 -9.15 -7.44 41.62
CA LYS A 482 -9.81 -6.80 40.47
C LYS A 482 -11.08 -7.51 40.02
N LEU A 483 -11.21 -8.81 40.29
CA LEU A 483 -12.38 -9.59 39.91
C LEU A 483 -13.56 -9.30 40.86
N SER A 484 -14.72 -8.99 40.29
CA SER A 484 -15.99 -8.97 41.05
C SER A 484 -16.35 -10.36 41.59
N SER A 485 -17.23 -10.42 42.60
CA SER A 485 -17.70 -11.70 43.15
C SER A 485 -18.32 -12.60 42.07
N GLN A 486 -19.13 -12.02 41.18
CA GLN A 486 -19.72 -12.74 40.05
C GLN A 486 -18.68 -13.24 39.04
N GLN A 487 -17.63 -12.46 38.76
CA GLN A 487 -16.51 -12.89 37.91
C GLN A 487 -15.72 -14.04 38.54
N LYS A 488 -15.48 -14.01 39.85
CA LYS A 488 -14.80 -15.11 40.57
C LYS A 488 -15.59 -16.41 40.48
N GLU A 489 -16.88 -16.36 40.79
CA GLU A 489 -17.73 -17.56 40.79
C GLU A 489 -17.93 -18.13 39.37
N SER A 490 -18.11 -17.27 38.37
CA SER A 490 -18.24 -17.69 36.97
C SER A 490 -16.95 -18.28 36.40
N ILE A 491 -15.78 -17.68 36.68
CA ILE A 491 -14.50 -18.22 36.17
C ILE A 491 -14.14 -19.54 36.85
N MET A 492 -14.40 -19.69 38.16
CA MET A 492 -14.22 -20.95 38.88
C MET A 492 -15.13 -22.05 38.34
N SER A 493 -16.39 -21.72 38.05
CA SER A 493 -17.34 -22.66 37.44
C SER A 493 -16.89 -23.08 36.04
N LEU A 494 -16.37 -22.15 35.24
CA LEU A 494 -15.79 -22.46 33.93
C LEU A 494 -14.54 -23.34 34.06
N GLY A 495 -13.68 -23.09 35.06
CA GLY A 495 -12.52 -23.93 35.37
C GLY A 495 -12.91 -25.38 35.66
N ASN A 496 -13.91 -25.58 36.52
CA ASN A 496 -14.44 -26.91 36.83
C ASN A 496 -15.03 -27.61 35.60
N PHE A 497 -15.73 -26.86 34.74
CA PHE A 497 -16.27 -27.40 33.49
C PHE A 497 -15.18 -27.90 32.52
N LEU A 498 -14.01 -27.24 32.54
CA LEU A 498 -12.85 -27.52 31.70
C LEU A 498 -11.91 -28.62 32.25
N GLU A 499 -12.21 -29.22 33.40
CA GLU A 499 -11.46 -30.40 33.92
C GLU A 499 -11.44 -31.57 32.93
N LYS A 500 -12.49 -31.65 32.10
CA LYS A 500 -12.57 -32.60 30.98
C LYS A 500 -12.36 -31.84 29.68
N GLU A 501 -11.89 -32.56 28.67
CA GLU A 501 -11.80 -31.99 27.32
C GLU A 501 -13.18 -31.61 26.78
N ARG A 502 -13.25 -30.43 26.15
CA ARG A 502 -14.48 -29.82 25.63
C ARG A 502 -14.24 -29.24 24.25
N LYS A 503 -15.25 -29.34 23.39
CA LYS A 503 -15.28 -28.72 22.06
C LYS A 503 -15.72 -27.26 22.15
N ASP A 504 -15.36 -26.46 21.15
CA ASP A 504 -15.63 -25.02 21.09
C ASP A 504 -17.10 -24.66 21.38
N LYS A 505 -18.02 -25.40 20.76
CA LYS A 505 -19.47 -25.20 20.94
C LYS A 505 -19.93 -25.46 22.37
N GLU A 506 -19.31 -26.41 23.06
CA GLU A 506 -19.63 -26.75 24.45
C GLU A 506 -19.11 -25.67 25.40
N ILE A 507 -17.88 -25.20 25.17
CA ILE A 507 -17.29 -24.10 25.95
C ILE A 507 -18.10 -22.81 25.77
N TRP A 508 -18.48 -22.48 24.53
CA TRP A 508 -19.35 -21.32 24.26
C TRP A 508 -20.73 -21.45 24.91
N ALA A 509 -21.35 -22.62 24.83
CA ALA A 509 -22.64 -22.87 25.46
C ALA A 509 -22.56 -22.71 26.99
N GLU A 510 -21.49 -23.22 27.62
CA GLU A 510 -21.29 -23.06 29.05
C GLU A 510 -21.05 -21.60 29.44
N ILE A 511 -20.24 -20.85 28.68
CA ILE A 511 -20.05 -19.40 28.90
C ILE A 511 -21.40 -18.66 28.90
N ASN A 512 -22.28 -18.92 27.93
CA ASN A 512 -23.59 -18.27 27.88
C ASN A 512 -24.48 -18.68 29.06
N LYS A 513 -24.47 -19.95 29.44
CA LYS A 513 -25.20 -20.45 30.61
C LYS A 513 -24.70 -19.81 31.92
N LEU A 514 -23.38 -19.64 32.08
CA LEU A 514 -22.79 -18.97 33.24
C LEU A 514 -23.11 -17.47 33.24
N SER A 515 -23.10 -16.84 32.06
CA SER A 515 -23.51 -15.45 31.88
C SER A 515 -24.96 -15.22 32.35
N GLU A 516 -25.89 -16.09 31.94
CA GLU A 516 -27.29 -16.05 32.41
C GLU A 516 -27.40 -16.33 33.92
N HIS A 517 -26.70 -17.35 34.42
CA HIS A 517 -26.77 -17.77 35.82
C HIS A 517 -26.27 -16.68 36.78
N PHE A 518 -25.13 -16.06 36.47
CA PHE A 518 -24.51 -15.02 37.31
C PHE A 518 -24.97 -13.60 36.96
N SER A 519 -25.86 -13.45 35.97
CA SER A 519 -26.37 -12.15 35.51
C SER A 519 -25.27 -11.15 35.10
N ILE A 520 -24.23 -11.65 34.45
CA ILE A 520 -23.11 -10.88 33.89
C ILE A 520 -23.02 -11.10 32.38
N LYS A 521 -22.42 -10.20 31.63
CA LYS A 521 -22.23 -10.38 30.19
C LYS A 521 -21.11 -11.40 29.90
N PRO A 522 -21.14 -12.14 28.77
CA PRO A 522 -20.05 -13.04 28.40
C PRO A 522 -18.67 -12.34 28.36
N GLN A 523 -18.65 -11.06 27.98
CA GLN A 523 -17.44 -10.23 27.98
C GLN A 523 -16.80 -10.09 29.36
N GLU A 524 -17.60 -10.07 30.43
CA GLU A 524 -17.09 -9.97 31.81
C GLU A 524 -16.44 -11.29 32.25
N ILE A 525 -16.93 -12.44 31.75
CA ILE A 525 -16.27 -13.74 31.92
C ILE A 525 -14.97 -13.79 31.13
N PHE A 526 -14.93 -13.19 29.93
CA PHE A 526 -13.70 -13.12 29.13
C PHE A 526 -12.64 -12.25 29.80
N GLU A 527 -13.05 -11.09 30.30
CA GLU A 527 -12.19 -10.21 31.07
C GLU A 527 -11.60 -10.93 32.28
N ALA A 528 -12.43 -11.67 33.04
CA ALA A 528 -11.97 -12.48 34.15
C ALA A 528 -10.93 -13.52 33.70
N ALA A 529 -11.19 -14.23 32.60
CA ALA A 529 -10.28 -15.20 32.02
C ALA A 529 -8.94 -14.57 31.58
N TYR A 530 -8.97 -13.40 30.92
CA TYR A 530 -7.74 -12.71 30.52
C TYR A 530 -6.96 -12.17 31.71
N LEU A 531 -7.63 -11.70 32.76
CA LEU A 531 -6.96 -11.23 33.97
C LEU A 531 -6.17 -12.36 34.64
N VAL A 532 -6.76 -13.55 34.75
CA VAL A 532 -6.09 -14.70 35.41
C VAL A 532 -5.07 -15.43 34.52
N LEU A 533 -5.17 -15.29 33.19
CA LEU A 533 -4.22 -15.92 32.25
C LEU A 533 -3.10 -14.98 31.79
N LEU A 534 -3.38 -13.68 31.63
CA LEU A 534 -2.50 -12.70 31.00
C LEU A 534 -2.19 -11.49 31.90
N GLY A 535 -2.93 -11.30 33.00
CA GLY A 535 -2.84 -10.08 33.81
C GLY A 535 -3.40 -8.83 33.12
N LYS A 536 -4.18 -9.00 32.04
CA LYS A 536 -4.75 -7.93 31.21
C LYS A 536 -6.27 -8.12 31.08
N GLU A 537 -7.02 -7.05 30.86
CA GLU A 537 -8.49 -7.10 30.69
C GLU A 537 -8.93 -7.64 29.32
N LYS A 538 -8.01 -7.67 28.34
CA LYS A 538 -8.28 -8.08 26.96
C LYS A 538 -7.17 -9.00 26.45
N GLY A 539 -7.52 -9.85 25.50
CA GLY A 539 -6.58 -10.77 24.87
C GLY A 539 -7.09 -11.33 23.54
N PRO A 540 -6.42 -12.37 23.00
CA PRO A 540 -6.83 -13.05 21.76
C PRO A 540 -8.18 -13.77 21.95
N ARG A 541 -8.82 -14.24 20.87
CA ARG A 541 -10.09 -15.01 20.97
C ARG A 541 -10.00 -16.09 22.05
N LEU A 542 -10.84 -16.00 23.08
CA LEU A 542 -10.64 -16.74 24.33
C LEU A 542 -10.65 -18.26 24.13
N ILE A 543 -11.65 -18.79 23.42
CA ILE A 543 -11.83 -20.25 23.28
C ILE A 543 -10.63 -20.90 22.57
N PRO A 544 -10.20 -20.44 21.37
CA PRO A 544 -8.97 -20.96 20.76
C PRO A 544 -7.73 -20.78 21.63
N PHE A 545 -7.66 -19.68 22.38
CA PHE A 545 -6.53 -19.39 23.27
C PHE A 545 -6.43 -20.40 24.42
N ILE A 546 -7.50 -20.61 25.20
CA ILE A 546 -7.48 -21.57 26.32
C ILE A 546 -7.27 -23.01 25.84
N GLN A 547 -7.76 -23.37 24.66
CA GLN A 547 -7.56 -24.71 24.10
C GLN A 547 -6.13 -24.93 23.61
N SER A 548 -5.42 -23.86 23.22
CA SER A 548 -4.00 -23.89 22.83
C SER A 548 -3.05 -24.01 24.03
N LEU A 549 -3.52 -23.73 25.24
CA LEU A 549 -2.75 -23.87 26.48
C LEU A 549 -2.87 -25.28 27.06
N ASP A 550 -1.96 -25.61 27.98
CA ASP A 550 -2.09 -26.80 28.81
C ASP A 550 -3.39 -26.73 29.63
N ARG A 551 -4.19 -27.80 29.57
CA ARG A 551 -5.53 -27.81 30.18
C ARG A 551 -5.43 -27.68 31.70
N ASP A 552 -4.51 -28.41 32.31
CA ASP A 552 -4.39 -28.44 33.76
C ASP A 552 -3.89 -27.08 34.27
N PHE A 553 -3.04 -26.40 33.51
CA PHE A 553 -2.68 -24.99 33.73
C PHE A 553 -3.91 -24.06 33.68
N VAL A 554 -4.76 -24.16 32.65
CA VAL A 554 -5.99 -23.32 32.55
C VAL A 554 -6.94 -23.59 33.72
N VAL A 555 -7.16 -24.86 34.06
CA VAL A 555 -8.02 -25.25 35.19
C VAL A 555 -7.45 -24.73 36.51
N GLU A 556 -6.14 -24.85 36.75
CA GLU A 556 -5.48 -24.27 37.94
C GLU A 556 -5.75 -22.76 38.04
N LYS A 557 -5.60 -22.04 36.93
CA LYS A 557 -5.83 -20.58 36.90
C LYS A 557 -7.29 -20.20 37.10
N PHE A 558 -8.21 -20.90 36.45
CA PHE A 558 -9.63 -20.57 36.52
C PHE A 558 -10.25 -20.96 37.86
N THR A 559 -9.75 -22.02 38.51
CA THR A 559 -10.18 -22.40 39.87
C THR A 559 -9.59 -21.51 40.96
N LEU A 560 -8.75 -20.52 40.61
CA LEU A 560 -8.14 -19.54 41.51
C LEU A 560 -7.35 -20.19 42.67
N LYS A 561 -6.79 -21.39 42.45
CA LYS A 561 -6.03 -22.11 43.48
C LYS A 561 -4.65 -21.45 43.64
N ASN A 562 -4.43 -20.79 44.78
CA ASN A 562 -3.11 -20.30 45.16
C ASN A 562 -2.23 -21.47 45.64
N LYS A 563 -1.06 -21.65 45.01
CA LYS A 563 0.00 -22.59 45.46
C LYS A 563 0.74 -22.15 46.75
N GLU A 564 0.09 -21.38 47.63
CA GLU A 564 0.66 -20.94 48.92
C GLU A 564 -0.24 -21.22 50.13
N SER A 565 -1.04 -22.29 50.10
CA SER A 565 -1.78 -22.74 51.30
C SER A 565 -1.76 -24.26 51.50
N GLU A 566 -0.60 -24.88 51.33
CA GLU A 566 -0.29 -26.12 52.03
C GLU A 566 0.69 -25.79 53.16
N ILE A 567 0.18 -25.69 54.39
CA ILE A 567 0.81 -26.04 55.69
C ILE A 567 -0.01 -25.33 56.78
N LYS A 568 -0.87 -26.11 57.45
CA LYS A 568 -1.20 -26.13 58.90
C LYS A 568 -2.70 -26.16 59.27
N ILE A 569 -3.04 -27.25 59.96
CA ILE A 569 -4.05 -27.46 61.02
C ILE A 569 -5.46 -27.76 60.45
N ALA A 570 -5.79 -29.04 60.26
CA ALA A 570 -6.21 -30.04 61.26
C ALA A 570 -7.69 -29.92 61.67
N GLU A 571 -8.43 -30.98 61.31
CA GLU A 571 -9.61 -31.57 61.94
C GLU A 571 -10.56 -30.66 62.72
N THR A 572 -11.83 -30.60 62.31
CA THR A 572 -12.93 -31.14 63.12
C THR A 572 -14.25 -31.18 62.34
N ASP A 573 -15.02 -32.21 62.66
CA ASP A 573 -16.29 -32.64 62.11
C ASP A 573 -17.47 -31.66 62.33
N ASP A 574 -18.58 -32.04 61.69
CA ASP A 574 -19.96 -31.99 62.17
C ASP A 574 -20.97 -31.00 61.54
N VAL A 575 -21.91 -31.61 60.79
CA VAL A 575 -23.36 -31.70 61.12
C VAL A 575 -24.38 -30.71 60.47
N ILE A 576 -25.30 -31.35 59.72
CA ILE A 576 -26.75 -31.10 59.55
C ILE A 576 -27.28 -30.19 58.41
N ASN A 577 -27.73 -30.86 57.34
CA ASN A 577 -29.13 -31.14 56.92
C ASN A 577 -30.22 -30.02 56.85
N LYS A 578 -30.92 -30.05 55.70
CA LYS A 578 -32.35 -29.73 55.42
C LYS A 578 -32.81 -28.27 55.33
N LYS A 579 -33.31 -27.89 54.15
CA LYS A 579 -34.77 -27.84 53.88
C LYS A 579 -35.09 -27.50 52.40
N GLU A 580 -35.81 -28.42 51.76
CA GLU A 580 -36.73 -28.12 50.66
C GLU A 580 -37.98 -27.41 51.19
N LEU A 581 -38.55 -26.51 50.38
CA LEU A 581 -39.97 -26.41 49.94
C LEU A 581 -40.28 -24.95 49.60
N ASN A 582 -40.60 -24.63 48.34
CA ASN A 582 -42.01 -24.52 47.95
C ASN A 582 -42.18 -24.26 46.45
N GLN A 583 -43.29 -24.79 45.97
CA GLN A 583 -43.70 -24.99 44.59
C GLN A 583 -44.96 -24.15 44.32
N GLN A 584 -45.33 -24.04 43.04
CA GLN A 584 -46.66 -23.67 42.50
C GLN A 584 -46.96 -22.17 42.39
N LYS A 585 -47.59 -21.63 41.34
CA LYS A 585 -48.30 -22.08 40.12
C LYS A 585 -48.30 -20.83 39.17
N ILE A 586 -48.50 -20.90 37.85
CA ILE A 586 -49.78 -21.03 37.12
C ILE A 586 -49.44 -21.19 35.62
N THR A 587 -50.34 -21.84 34.87
CA THR A 587 -50.17 -22.48 33.57
C THR A 587 -51.19 -21.94 32.53
N ILE A 588 -50.91 -22.15 31.22
CA ILE A 588 -51.84 -22.27 30.05
C ILE A 588 -52.33 -20.91 29.45
N GLN A 589 -52.37 -20.60 28.13
CA GLN A 589 -52.91 -21.31 26.94
C GLN A 589 -52.38 -20.64 25.63
N LEU A 590 -51.77 -21.38 24.70
CA LEU A 590 -52.27 -21.88 23.40
C LEU A 590 -52.55 -20.87 22.26
N GLU A 591 -51.72 -21.02 21.23
CA GLU A 591 -51.93 -20.97 19.77
C GLU A 591 -53.34 -20.69 19.21
N ASN A 592 -53.40 -19.83 18.18
CA ASN A 592 -53.77 -20.30 16.83
C ASN A 592 -53.44 -19.31 15.70
N ASN A 593 -53.22 -19.93 14.54
CA ASN A 593 -52.72 -19.43 13.25
C ASN A 593 -53.56 -18.37 12.53
N VAL A 594 -52.90 -17.72 11.54
CA VAL A 594 -53.32 -17.24 10.19
C VAL A 594 -52.41 -16.02 9.88
N SER A 595 -51.66 -15.87 8.79
CA SER A 595 -51.82 -16.30 7.40
C SER A 595 -50.47 -16.25 6.67
N ILE A 596 -50.29 -17.16 5.71
CA ILE A 596 -49.29 -17.06 4.63
C ILE A 596 -49.79 -16.00 3.63
N LYS A 597 -49.01 -14.94 3.43
CA LYS A 597 -48.79 -14.20 2.16
C LYS A 597 -48.15 -12.83 2.46
N GLU A 598 -46.84 -12.73 2.22
CA GLU A 598 -46.17 -11.61 1.54
C GLU A 598 -44.64 -11.88 1.49
N GLU A 599 -44.26 -13.07 1.02
CA GLU A 599 -42.97 -13.25 0.35
C GLU A 599 -43.15 -12.77 -1.10
N LYS A 600 -42.85 -11.49 -1.34
CA LYS A 600 -42.25 -10.96 -2.57
C LYS A 600 -42.16 -9.44 -2.48
N MET A 601 -40.96 -8.94 -2.80
CA MET A 601 -40.56 -7.53 -2.97
C MET A 601 -40.04 -6.81 -1.72
N MET A 602 -38.82 -7.16 -1.28
CA MET A 602 -37.88 -6.12 -0.84
C MET A 602 -36.83 -5.97 -1.95
N ASN A 603 -36.89 -4.86 -2.66
CA ASN A 603 -35.97 -4.52 -3.74
C ASN A 603 -34.52 -4.50 -3.24
N GLU A 604 -33.62 -5.05 -4.04
CA GLU A 604 -32.15 -5.00 -3.90
C GLU A 604 -31.56 -3.59 -4.14
N ASN A 605 -32.27 -2.51 -3.77
CA ASN A 605 -31.87 -1.15 -4.11
C ASN A 605 -32.21 -0.07 -3.06
N GLU A 606 -32.25 -0.41 -1.76
CA GLU A 606 -32.28 0.62 -0.73
C GLU A 606 -30.87 1.20 -0.51
N MET A 607 -30.58 2.30 -1.19
CA MET A 607 -29.39 3.10 -0.91
C MET A 607 -29.48 3.69 0.50
N THR A 608 -28.39 3.59 1.28
CA THR A 608 -28.26 4.22 2.59
C THR A 608 -28.62 5.71 2.54
N LYS A 609 -29.59 6.13 3.36
CA LYS A 609 -29.96 7.53 3.54
C LYS A 609 -28.82 8.31 4.21
N LYS A 610 -28.29 9.32 3.52
CA LYS A 610 -27.10 10.09 3.95
C LYS A 610 -27.48 11.27 4.83
N LEU A 611 -27.69 11.04 6.12
CA LEU A 611 -28.10 12.07 7.08
C LEU A 611 -27.08 13.21 7.20
N PHE A 612 -25.79 12.92 7.00
CA PHE A 612 -24.72 13.93 6.97
C PHE A 612 -24.89 15.02 5.89
N TYR A 613 -25.75 14.79 4.89
CA TYR A 613 -26.13 15.80 3.89
C TYR A 613 -27.37 16.62 4.24
N GLU A 614 -28.19 16.12 5.17
CA GLU A 614 -29.39 16.77 5.68
C GLU A 614 -29.02 17.67 6.87
N ASP A 615 -28.32 17.12 7.86
CA ASP A 615 -27.79 17.88 8.98
C ASP A 615 -26.37 17.40 9.35
N PRO A 616 -25.31 18.10 8.88
CA PRO A 616 -23.94 17.74 9.22
C PRO A 616 -23.59 17.94 10.70
N TYR A 617 -24.48 18.53 11.51
CA TYR A 617 -24.31 18.73 12.95
C TYR A 617 -24.99 17.63 13.79
N GLN A 618 -25.71 16.71 13.17
CA GLN A 618 -26.33 15.61 13.87
C GLN A 618 -25.25 14.64 14.37
N LYS A 619 -25.17 14.48 15.70
CA LYS A 619 -24.12 13.69 16.36
C LYS A 619 -24.50 12.24 16.60
N GLU A 620 -25.78 12.00 16.85
CA GLU A 620 -26.33 10.71 17.25
C GLU A 620 -27.54 10.36 16.38
N PHE A 621 -27.72 9.07 16.11
CA PHE A 621 -28.85 8.56 15.34
C PHE A 621 -29.09 7.07 15.62
N GLU A 622 -30.32 6.63 15.37
CA GLU A 622 -30.65 5.20 15.30
C GLU A 622 -30.79 4.79 13.83
N ALA A 623 -30.30 3.60 13.50
CA ALA A 623 -30.35 3.05 12.16
C ALA A 623 -30.58 1.54 12.19
N LYS A 624 -31.18 1.02 11.13
CA LYS A 624 -31.32 -0.42 10.91
C LYS A 624 -30.09 -0.94 10.18
N VAL A 625 -29.57 -2.07 10.63
CA VAL A 625 -28.46 -2.76 9.97
C VAL A 625 -28.99 -3.44 8.71
N ILE A 626 -28.42 -3.08 7.57
CA ILE A 626 -28.77 -3.65 6.26
C ILE A 626 -27.87 -4.86 5.98
N GLU A 627 -26.58 -4.73 6.24
CA GLU A 627 -25.59 -5.75 5.92
C GLU A 627 -24.42 -5.71 6.90
N ILE A 628 -23.86 -6.88 7.19
CA ILE A 628 -22.61 -7.04 7.94
C ILE A 628 -21.69 -7.93 7.10
N GLN A 629 -20.47 -7.45 6.85
CA GLN A 629 -19.37 -8.19 6.23
C GLN A 629 -18.16 -8.12 7.16
N ASP A 630 -17.96 -9.14 7.99
CA ASP A 630 -16.97 -9.15 9.06
C ASP A 630 -17.07 -7.92 9.97
N THR A 631 -16.14 -6.96 9.86
CA THR A 631 -16.14 -5.71 10.62
C THR A 631 -16.83 -4.56 9.90
N LYS A 632 -17.24 -4.73 8.64
CA LYS A 632 -17.91 -3.68 7.86
C LYS A 632 -19.43 -3.79 8.02
N VAL A 633 -20.05 -2.67 8.40
CA VAL A 633 -21.50 -2.58 8.60
C VAL A 633 -22.11 -1.57 7.64
N VAL A 634 -23.20 -1.94 6.99
CA VAL A 634 -24.03 -1.03 6.18
C VAL A 634 -25.31 -0.75 6.94
N LEU A 635 -25.67 0.52 7.04
CA LEU A 635 -26.87 1.00 7.73
C LEU A 635 -27.89 1.52 6.70
N ASP A 636 -29.17 1.50 7.05
CA ASP A 636 -30.26 2.07 6.24
C ASP A 636 -30.14 3.59 6.13
N ARG A 637 -29.56 4.22 7.17
CA ARG A 637 -29.26 5.65 7.25
C ARG A 637 -27.99 5.90 8.06
N THR A 638 -27.27 6.99 7.79
CA THR A 638 -26.04 7.30 8.54
C THR A 638 -25.67 8.78 8.61
N CYS A 639 -25.20 9.22 9.78
CA CYS A 639 -24.50 10.51 9.97
C CYS A 639 -22.99 10.41 9.72
N PHE A 640 -22.43 9.21 9.58
CA PHE A 640 -21.02 9.03 9.26
C PHE A 640 -20.79 9.37 7.80
N TYR A 641 -20.02 10.42 7.54
CA TYR A 641 -19.60 10.72 6.19
C TYR A 641 -18.42 9.82 5.80
N PRO A 642 -18.51 9.10 4.66
CA PRO A 642 -17.44 8.24 4.20
C PRO A 642 -16.30 9.04 3.56
N GLU A 643 -15.09 8.49 3.59
CA GLU A 643 -13.94 9.08 2.92
C GLU A 643 -14.24 9.44 1.45
N GLY A 644 -13.94 10.68 1.06
CA GLY A 644 -14.24 11.19 -0.27
C GLY A 644 -13.86 12.65 -0.46
N GLY A 645 -13.54 13.03 -1.71
CA GLY A 645 -13.23 14.42 -2.07
C GLY A 645 -12.00 15.02 -1.36
N GLY A 646 -11.13 14.18 -0.80
CA GLY A 646 -10.00 14.58 0.05
C GLY A 646 -10.31 14.56 1.55
N GLN A 647 -11.58 14.61 1.96
CA GLN A 647 -11.94 14.55 3.38
C GLN A 647 -11.88 13.10 3.89
N VAL A 648 -11.22 12.90 5.03
CA VAL A 648 -11.17 11.60 5.73
C VAL A 648 -12.55 11.16 6.22
N GLY A 649 -12.78 9.85 6.22
CA GLY A 649 -14.01 9.26 6.74
C GLY A 649 -14.19 9.47 8.25
N ASP A 650 -15.45 9.44 8.69
CA ASP A 650 -15.77 9.51 10.11
C ASP A 650 -15.33 8.30 10.91
N SER A 651 -15.09 8.60 12.18
CA SER A 651 -14.99 7.64 13.28
C SER A 651 -16.09 7.97 14.29
N GLY A 652 -16.32 7.08 15.24
CA GLY A 652 -17.38 7.20 16.23
C GLY A 652 -17.69 5.84 16.82
N GLU A 653 -18.95 5.57 17.14
CA GLU A 653 -19.41 4.31 17.70
C GLU A 653 -20.73 3.85 17.07
N ILE A 654 -20.88 2.54 16.90
CA ILE A 654 -22.13 1.87 16.56
C ILE A 654 -22.38 0.81 17.64
N ASN A 655 -23.44 1.00 18.40
CA ASN A 655 -23.85 0.17 19.54
C ASN A 655 -22.72 -0.08 20.55
N GLY A 656 -21.91 0.96 20.82
CA GLY A 656 -20.74 0.89 21.71
C GLY A 656 -19.48 0.27 21.09
N ILE A 657 -19.52 -0.10 19.79
CA ILE A 657 -18.36 -0.59 19.05
C ILE A 657 -17.75 0.57 18.27
N LYS A 658 -16.45 0.80 18.44
CA LYS A 658 -15.76 1.89 17.77
C LYS A 658 -15.75 1.70 16.26
N VAL A 659 -16.17 2.73 15.53
CA VAL A 659 -15.99 2.88 14.08
C VAL A 659 -14.59 3.47 13.87
N ILE A 660 -13.70 2.70 13.26
CA ILE A 660 -12.31 3.12 12.99
C ILE A 660 -12.21 3.96 11.71
N ASN A 661 -13.05 3.70 10.73
CA ASN A 661 -13.16 4.47 9.50
C ASN A 661 -14.53 4.27 8.86
N THR A 662 -14.96 5.24 8.06
CA THR A 662 -16.16 5.12 7.22
C THR A 662 -15.73 5.29 5.77
N ILE A 663 -16.03 4.30 4.93
CA ILE A 663 -15.57 4.24 3.54
C ILE A 663 -16.74 4.06 2.58
N LYS A 664 -16.49 4.35 1.30
CA LYS A 664 -17.47 4.22 0.24
C LYS A 664 -16.94 3.29 -0.84
N GLU A 665 -17.69 2.26 -1.20
CA GLU A 665 -17.32 1.32 -2.27
C GLU A 665 -18.42 1.28 -3.35
N GLY A 666 -18.04 1.01 -4.60
CA GLY A 666 -18.99 0.92 -5.73
C GLY A 666 -19.51 2.27 -6.25
N ALA A 667 -18.80 3.38 -6.04
CA ALA A 667 -19.13 4.68 -6.64
C ALA A 667 -18.73 4.72 -8.14
N GLU A 668 -19.59 5.30 -8.98
CA GLU A 668 -19.32 5.54 -10.40
C GLU A 668 -18.69 6.91 -10.61
N ILE A 669 -17.82 7.07 -11.62
CA ILE A 669 -17.25 8.37 -11.96
C ILE A 669 -18.14 9.06 -13.00
N VAL A 670 -18.71 10.20 -12.63
CA VAL A 670 -19.51 11.05 -13.52
C VAL A 670 -18.68 12.27 -13.91
N LYS A 671 -18.67 12.63 -15.20
CA LYS A 671 -18.00 13.85 -15.68
C LYS A 671 -18.97 15.01 -15.72
N VAL A 672 -18.68 16.08 -14.98
CA VAL A 672 -19.42 17.36 -15.06
C VAL A 672 -18.42 18.48 -15.28
N ASN A 673 -18.61 19.27 -16.34
CA ASN A 673 -17.72 20.39 -16.72
C ASN A 673 -16.23 20.01 -16.78
N GLY A 674 -15.91 18.79 -17.24
CA GLY A 674 -14.54 18.29 -17.34
C GLY A 674 -13.94 17.73 -16.04
N GLN A 675 -14.65 17.80 -14.92
CA GLN A 675 -14.24 17.22 -13.63
C GLN A 675 -14.82 15.81 -13.44
N GLU A 676 -13.99 14.88 -12.99
CA GLU A 676 -14.39 13.51 -12.63
C GLU A 676 -14.90 13.49 -11.18
N ILE A 677 -16.20 13.23 -11.00
CA ILE A 677 -16.89 13.30 -9.71
C ILE A 677 -17.45 11.91 -9.36
N PRO A 678 -16.99 11.28 -8.27
CA PRO A 678 -17.58 10.04 -7.78
C PRO A 678 -19.04 10.24 -7.32
N SER A 679 -19.97 9.51 -7.92
CA SER A 679 -21.42 9.54 -7.70
C SER A 679 -21.93 8.14 -7.31
N GLY A 680 -22.93 8.05 -6.44
CA GLY A 680 -23.44 6.74 -5.95
C GLY A 680 -22.43 5.96 -5.10
N GLY A 681 -22.72 4.72 -4.71
CA GLY A 681 -21.84 3.86 -3.89
C GLY A 681 -22.32 3.62 -2.45
N LYS A 682 -21.99 2.44 -1.91
CA LYS A 682 -22.44 1.93 -0.60
C LYS A 682 -21.54 2.45 0.52
N VAL A 683 -22.14 2.87 1.64
CA VAL A 683 -21.41 3.40 2.81
C VAL A 683 -21.15 2.27 3.79
N PHE A 684 -19.87 1.97 4.02
CA PHE A 684 -19.41 0.97 4.97
C PHE A 684 -18.83 1.64 6.21
N HIS A 685 -19.30 1.23 7.38
CA HIS A 685 -18.77 1.59 8.68
C HIS A 685 -17.83 0.48 9.11
N VAL A 686 -16.53 0.75 9.13
CA VAL A 686 -15.52 -0.23 9.52
C VAL A 686 -15.40 -0.19 11.03
N LEU A 687 -15.85 -1.25 11.68
CA LEU A 687 -15.78 -1.42 13.12
C LEU A 687 -14.42 -1.95 13.56
N GLU A 688 -14.06 -1.69 14.82
CA GLU A 688 -12.84 -2.18 15.46
C GLU A 688 -12.82 -3.72 15.54
N PHE A 689 -14.00 -4.35 15.64
CA PHE A 689 -14.19 -5.80 15.64
C PHE A 689 -15.56 -6.16 15.08
N THR A 690 -15.77 -7.44 14.75
CA THR A 690 -17.03 -7.96 14.21
C THR A 690 -18.17 -7.67 15.21
N PRO A 691 -19.27 -7.06 14.78
CA PRO A 691 -20.36 -6.71 15.67
C PRO A 691 -21.12 -7.95 16.17
N ASN A 692 -21.72 -7.83 17.35
CA ASN A 692 -22.57 -8.86 17.95
C ASN A 692 -24.07 -8.68 17.64
N PHE A 693 -24.42 -7.70 16.82
CA PHE A 693 -25.75 -7.51 16.26
C PHE A 693 -25.83 -8.10 14.85
N SER A 694 -27.05 -8.35 14.37
CA SER A 694 -27.34 -8.98 13.07
C SER A 694 -27.92 -8.00 12.06
N SER A 695 -27.92 -8.37 10.77
CA SER A 695 -28.74 -7.66 9.78
C SER A 695 -30.21 -7.70 10.22
N GLY A 696 -30.88 -6.56 10.13
CA GLY A 696 -32.23 -6.36 10.65
C GLY A 696 -32.30 -5.63 11.99
N ASP A 697 -31.24 -5.64 12.79
CA ASP A 697 -31.22 -5.03 14.12
C ASP A 697 -31.18 -3.50 14.05
N THR A 698 -31.74 -2.84 15.06
CA THR A 698 -31.62 -1.38 15.24
C THR A 698 -30.42 -1.09 16.13
N VAL A 699 -29.52 -0.23 15.66
CA VAL A 699 -28.30 0.16 16.37
C VAL A 699 -28.31 1.66 16.68
N LYS A 700 -27.89 2.01 17.90
CA LYS A 700 -27.60 3.39 18.30
C LYS A 700 -26.20 3.76 17.87
N SER A 701 -26.06 4.88 17.17
CA SER A 701 -24.78 5.27 16.57
C SER A 701 -24.45 6.73 16.90
N SER A 702 -23.18 7.02 17.13
CA SER A 702 -22.68 8.36 17.44
C SER A 702 -21.37 8.64 16.68
N ILE A 703 -21.18 9.86 16.18
CA ILE A 703 -19.93 10.26 15.54
C ILE A 703 -18.96 10.85 16.56
N ASP A 704 -17.66 10.68 16.33
CA ASP A 704 -16.61 11.42 17.04
C ASP A 704 -16.69 12.91 16.67
N TRP A 705 -17.49 13.64 17.43
CA TRP A 705 -17.88 15.01 17.11
C TRP A 705 -16.69 15.96 17.08
N ASP A 706 -15.75 15.83 18.01
CA ASP A 706 -14.60 16.74 18.08
C ASP A 706 -13.71 16.57 16.85
N ARG A 707 -13.47 15.32 16.43
CA ARG A 707 -12.76 15.02 15.20
C ARG A 707 -13.51 15.52 13.96
N ARG A 708 -14.83 15.23 13.86
CA ARG A 708 -15.69 15.67 12.75
C ARG A 708 -15.72 17.19 12.64
N TYR A 709 -16.02 17.89 13.72
CA TYR A 709 -16.15 19.34 13.73
C TYR A 709 -14.85 20.03 13.35
N ARG A 710 -13.70 19.54 13.86
CA ARG A 710 -12.39 20.07 13.46
C ARG A 710 -12.09 19.83 11.98
N THR A 711 -12.49 18.68 11.45
CA THR A 711 -12.38 18.36 10.01
C THR A 711 -13.27 19.28 9.17
N MET A 712 -14.52 19.56 9.59
CA MET A 712 -15.42 20.51 8.90
C MET A 712 -14.85 21.92 8.83
N LYS A 713 -14.21 22.39 9.91
CA LYS A 713 -13.53 23.69 9.94
C LYS A 713 -12.40 23.75 8.91
N LEU A 714 -11.52 22.75 8.92
CA LEU A 714 -10.40 22.66 7.98
C LEU A 714 -10.85 22.50 6.52
N HIS A 715 -11.91 21.72 6.28
CA HIS A 715 -12.45 21.55 4.94
C HIS A 715 -13.06 22.85 4.41
N SER A 716 -13.83 23.56 5.24
CA SER A 716 -14.38 24.87 4.89
C SER A 716 -13.27 25.90 4.67
N ALA A 717 -12.22 25.88 5.49
CA ALA A 717 -11.04 26.72 5.32
C ALA A 717 -10.30 26.43 4.00
N SER A 718 -10.20 25.16 3.60
CA SER A 718 -9.53 24.74 2.35
C SER A 718 -10.18 25.39 1.11
N HIS A 719 -11.51 25.44 1.05
CA HIS A 719 -12.23 26.10 -0.04
C HIS A 719 -11.98 27.62 -0.10
N ILE A 720 -11.97 28.29 1.05
CA ILE A 720 -11.67 29.72 1.14
C ILE A 720 -10.20 29.97 0.74
N MET A 721 -9.29 29.12 1.23
CA MET A 721 -7.87 29.19 0.91
C MET A 721 -7.61 29.04 -0.57
N GLU A 722 -8.20 28.04 -1.22
CA GLU A 722 -8.02 27.82 -2.65
C GLU A 722 -8.53 28.99 -3.48
N TYR A 723 -9.70 29.54 -3.14
CA TYR A 723 -10.23 30.71 -3.83
C TYR A 723 -9.23 31.88 -3.84
N PHE A 724 -8.71 32.26 -2.67
CA PHE A 724 -7.76 33.37 -2.58
C PHE A 724 -6.38 33.01 -3.15
N LEU A 725 -5.96 31.75 -3.05
CA LEU A 725 -4.75 31.27 -3.69
C LEU A 725 -4.83 31.48 -5.21
N PHE A 726 -5.94 31.12 -5.85
CA PHE A 726 -6.12 31.29 -7.30
C PHE A 726 -6.30 32.76 -7.71
N GLN A 727 -6.83 33.62 -6.84
CA GLN A 727 -6.84 35.07 -7.11
C GLN A 727 -5.43 35.66 -7.16
N ILE A 728 -4.51 35.19 -6.31
CA ILE A 728 -3.14 35.73 -6.21
C ILE A 728 -2.17 35.08 -7.19
N PHE A 729 -2.31 33.77 -7.44
CA PHE A 729 -1.37 32.97 -8.24
C PHE A 729 -1.92 32.53 -9.59
N GLY A 730 -3.19 32.78 -9.89
CA GLY A 730 -3.90 32.23 -11.04
C GLY A 730 -4.43 30.82 -10.77
N GLU A 731 -5.33 30.35 -11.63
CA GLU A 731 -5.85 28.98 -11.54
C GLU A 731 -4.72 27.96 -11.72
N MET A 732 -4.67 26.99 -10.82
CA MET A 732 -3.69 25.90 -10.85
C MET A 732 -4.39 24.55 -10.87
N GLU A 733 -3.79 23.57 -11.53
CA GLU A 733 -4.29 22.20 -11.51
C GLU A 733 -4.16 21.63 -10.09
N ARG A 734 -5.27 21.19 -9.50
CA ARG A 734 -5.25 20.48 -8.22
C ARG A 734 -4.78 19.03 -8.44
N LEU A 735 -3.60 18.71 -7.93
CA LEU A 735 -2.96 17.40 -8.09
C LEU A 735 -3.37 16.42 -6.98
N GLY A 736 -3.80 16.91 -5.83
CA GLY A 736 -4.24 16.09 -4.71
C GLY A 736 -4.72 16.93 -3.54
N THR A 737 -5.64 16.38 -2.76
CA THR A 737 -6.11 16.99 -1.52
C THR A 737 -6.31 15.93 -0.45
N ASN A 738 -6.04 16.29 0.80
CA ASN A 738 -6.36 15.46 1.95
C ASN A 738 -6.62 16.36 3.17
N VAL A 739 -7.80 16.22 3.77
CA VAL A 739 -8.27 16.99 4.90
C VAL A 739 -8.58 16.04 6.04
N ASP A 740 -7.81 16.15 7.12
CA ASP A 740 -8.05 15.45 8.38
C ASP A 740 -8.34 16.44 9.52
N ASN A 741 -8.43 15.94 10.76
CA ASN A 741 -8.67 16.80 11.92
C ASN A 741 -7.45 17.58 12.38
N LYS A 742 -6.26 17.36 11.79
CA LYS A 742 -5.02 18.05 12.13
C LYS A 742 -4.75 19.19 11.15
N LYS A 743 -4.93 18.96 9.85
CA LYS A 743 -4.71 19.95 8.79
C LYS A 743 -5.43 19.60 7.48
N ASP A 744 -5.59 20.62 6.64
CA ASP A 744 -5.79 20.44 5.21
C ASP A 744 -4.43 20.46 4.48
N ARG A 745 -4.32 19.63 3.45
CA ARG A 745 -3.17 19.54 2.56
C ARG A 745 -3.70 19.57 1.13
N SER A 746 -3.31 20.60 0.39
CA SER A 746 -3.65 20.75 -1.02
C SER A 746 -2.38 20.89 -1.87
N ASP A 747 -2.26 20.03 -2.88
CA ASP A 747 -1.15 19.97 -3.82
C ASP A 747 -1.58 20.59 -5.15
N TYR A 748 -0.83 21.58 -5.61
CA TYR A 748 -1.09 22.31 -6.85
C TYR A 748 0.05 22.12 -7.85
N GLY A 749 -0.29 21.98 -9.12
CA GLY A 749 0.63 22.04 -10.24
C GLY A 749 0.98 23.49 -10.53
N SER A 750 2.24 23.87 -10.35
CA SER A 750 2.71 25.23 -10.61
C SER A 750 4.07 25.21 -11.29
N GLN A 751 4.20 25.97 -12.38
CA GLN A 751 5.46 26.14 -13.12
C GLN A 751 6.46 27.02 -12.34
N GLU A 752 5.94 27.91 -11.50
CA GLU A 752 6.73 28.80 -10.66
C GLU A 752 6.56 28.44 -9.18
N LYS A 753 7.58 28.74 -8.37
CA LYS A 753 7.48 28.54 -6.92
C LYS A 753 6.47 29.51 -6.33
N LEU A 754 5.58 29.03 -5.46
CA LEU A 754 4.71 29.92 -4.69
C LEU A 754 5.59 30.85 -3.84
N ASN A 755 5.56 32.14 -4.15
CA ASN A 755 6.29 33.15 -3.42
C ASN A 755 5.78 33.20 -1.97
N PRO A 756 6.65 32.99 -0.96
CA PRO A 756 6.25 33.02 0.45
C PRO A 756 5.55 34.31 0.88
N GLU A 757 5.95 35.47 0.35
CA GLU A 757 5.35 36.77 0.70
C GLU A 757 3.91 36.87 0.19
N LYS A 758 3.67 36.42 -1.04
CA LYS A 758 2.31 36.33 -1.60
C LYS A 758 1.45 35.29 -0.87
N LEU A 759 2.05 34.23 -0.33
CA LEU A 759 1.29 33.26 0.48
C LEU A 759 0.85 33.84 1.84
N VAL A 760 1.64 34.75 2.43
CA VAL A 760 1.23 35.52 3.61
C VAL A 760 0.04 36.42 3.28
N GLU A 761 0.00 37.01 2.09
CA GLU A 761 -1.15 37.78 1.60
C GLU A 761 -2.40 36.90 1.46
N VAL A 762 -2.27 35.70 0.89
CA VAL A 762 -3.38 34.72 0.82
C VAL A 762 -3.89 34.38 2.23
N GLU A 763 -3.00 34.08 3.18
CA GLU A 763 -3.38 33.80 4.57
C GLU A 763 -4.16 34.97 5.20
N LYS A 764 -3.70 36.21 4.97
CA LYS A 764 -4.39 37.41 5.45
C LYS A 764 -5.79 37.53 4.84
N LEU A 765 -5.92 37.39 3.52
CA LEU A 765 -7.22 37.47 2.83
C LEU A 765 -8.19 36.39 3.32
N CYS A 766 -7.71 35.18 3.56
CA CYS A 766 -8.53 34.11 4.12
C CYS A 766 -9.05 34.47 5.52
N ASN A 767 -8.18 34.93 6.42
CA ASN A 767 -8.56 35.30 7.77
C ASN A 767 -9.49 36.53 7.80
N ASP A 768 -9.24 37.51 6.94
CA ASP A 768 -10.10 38.69 6.77
C ASP A 768 -11.49 38.25 6.26
N PHE A 769 -11.56 37.33 5.30
CA PHE A 769 -12.83 36.77 4.82
C PHE A 769 -13.55 35.98 5.90
N ILE A 770 -12.83 35.11 6.63
CA ILE A 770 -13.38 34.30 7.72
C ILE A 770 -13.99 35.18 8.82
N SER A 771 -13.31 36.28 9.19
CA SER A 771 -13.77 37.21 10.24
C SER A 771 -15.11 37.88 9.93
N LYS A 772 -15.49 37.97 8.65
CA LYS A 772 -16.78 38.53 8.21
C LYS A 772 -17.97 37.63 8.52
N SER A 773 -17.75 36.45 9.09
CA SER A 773 -18.80 35.56 9.62
C SER A 773 -19.89 35.25 8.59
N LYS A 774 -19.45 34.84 7.39
CA LYS A 774 -20.31 34.55 6.25
C LYS A 774 -20.98 33.19 6.40
N GLU A 775 -22.22 33.10 5.95
CA GLU A 775 -22.97 31.83 5.91
C GLU A 775 -22.39 30.91 4.83
N ILE A 776 -22.25 29.64 5.18
CA ILE A 776 -21.85 28.57 4.27
C ILE A 776 -23.06 27.66 4.05
N ARG A 777 -23.42 27.46 2.79
CA ARG A 777 -24.52 26.59 2.37
C ARG A 777 -24.00 25.44 1.52
N THR A 778 -24.58 24.26 1.71
CA THR A 778 -24.37 23.13 0.81
C THR A 778 -25.71 22.60 0.33
N TYR A 779 -25.82 22.35 -0.97
CA TYR A 779 -27.08 21.91 -1.59
C TYR A 779 -26.79 21.05 -2.83
N PRO A 780 -27.71 20.17 -3.25
CA PRO A 780 -27.54 19.37 -4.46
C PRO A 780 -27.46 20.26 -5.71
N SER A 781 -26.63 19.87 -6.68
CA SER A 781 -26.54 20.54 -7.97
C SER A 781 -27.83 20.33 -8.75
N THR A 782 -28.26 21.37 -9.46
CA THR A 782 -29.38 21.29 -10.41
C THR A 782 -29.12 20.34 -11.58
N SER A 783 -27.84 20.02 -11.86
CA SER A 783 -27.43 19.14 -12.95
C SER A 783 -27.42 17.65 -12.58
N ASN A 784 -27.23 17.32 -11.30
CA ASN A 784 -27.21 15.97 -10.78
C ASN A 784 -27.36 16.02 -9.25
N GLU A 785 -28.41 15.40 -8.72
CA GLU A 785 -28.72 15.37 -7.29
C GLU A 785 -27.65 14.69 -6.41
N ASN A 786 -26.80 13.84 -7.00
CA ASN A 786 -25.68 13.19 -6.32
C ASN A 786 -24.43 14.07 -6.25
N ILE A 787 -24.41 15.21 -6.94
CA ILE A 787 -23.33 16.20 -6.89
C ILE A 787 -23.78 17.34 -5.98
N ARG A 788 -22.91 17.81 -5.11
CA ARG A 788 -23.22 18.90 -4.19
C ARG A 788 -22.40 20.14 -4.50
N VAL A 789 -23.02 21.28 -4.30
CA VAL A 789 -22.43 22.61 -4.42
C VAL A 789 -22.21 23.15 -3.01
N TRP A 790 -21.00 23.66 -2.78
CA TRP A 790 -20.63 24.47 -1.64
C TRP A 790 -20.65 25.94 -2.05
N GLU A 791 -21.33 26.78 -1.27
CA GLU A 791 -21.46 28.21 -1.51
C GLU A 791 -21.21 28.99 -0.22
N CYS A 792 -20.38 30.02 -0.33
CA CYS A 792 -20.13 30.99 0.74
C CYS A 792 -19.92 32.37 0.13
N ASP A 793 -20.85 33.30 0.39
CA ASP A 793 -20.85 34.64 -0.21
C ASP A 793 -20.79 34.55 -1.76
N ASN A 794 -19.71 35.02 -2.38
CA ASN A 794 -19.48 34.98 -3.82
C ASN A 794 -18.70 33.74 -4.30
N ILE A 795 -18.29 32.84 -3.39
CA ILE A 795 -17.49 31.66 -3.71
C ILE A 795 -18.42 30.46 -3.90
N LYS A 796 -18.32 29.78 -5.05
CA LYS A 796 -19.08 28.55 -5.36
C LYS A 796 -18.17 27.48 -5.94
N MET A 797 -18.30 26.24 -5.47
CA MET A 797 -17.57 25.09 -6.00
C MET A 797 -18.29 23.77 -5.77
N PHE A 798 -17.93 22.72 -6.52
CA PHE A 798 -18.43 21.38 -6.25
C PHE A 798 -17.70 20.77 -5.06
N CYS A 799 -18.45 20.38 -4.03
CA CYS A 799 -17.90 19.65 -2.89
C CYS A 799 -18.96 18.74 -2.27
N GLY A 800 -18.58 17.47 -2.13
CA GLY A 800 -19.40 16.45 -1.49
C GLY A 800 -19.12 16.25 0.00
N GLY A 801 -18.22 17.02 0.63
CA GLY A 801 -17.85 16.85 2.04
C GLY A 801 -18.75 17.58 3.03
N THR A 802 -18.34 17.57 4.30
CA THR A 802 -19.05 18.22 5.41
C THR A 802 -18.41 19.55 5.78
N HIS A 803 -19.24 20.56 6.04
CA HIS A 803 -18.80 21.95 6.25
C HIS A 803 -19.51 22.60 7.42
N VAL A 804 -18.85 23.57 8.04
CA VAL A 804 -19.48 24.41 9.08
C VAL A 804 -20.53 25.33 8.45
N LYS A 805 -21.51 25.80 9.23
CA LYS A 805 -22.62 26.66 8.78
C LYS A 805 -22.19 28.11 8.62
N ASN A 806 -21.14 28.54 9.31
CA ASN A 806 -20.65 29.90 9.26
C ASN A 806 -19.11 29.96 9.31
N THR A 807 -18.49 30.88 8.56
CA THR A 807 -17.03 31.03 8.57
C THR A 807 -16.49 31.35 9.96
N SER A 808 -17.25 32.02 10.83
CA SER A 808 -16.82 32.31 12.22
C SER A 808 -16.48 31.05 13.02
N GLU A 809 -17.07 29.90 12.68
CA GLU A 809 -16.79 28.62 13.34
C GLU A 809 -15.38 28.10 13.02
N ILE A 810 -14.80 28.49 11.89
CA ILE A 810 -13.45 28.06 11.46
C ILE A 810 -12.39 28.56 12.45
N GLY A 811 -12.54 29.79 12.95
CA GLY A 811 -11.49 30.48 13.69
C GLY A 811 -10.37 30.97 12.77
N LYS A 812 -9.21 31.30 13.35
CA LYS A 812 -8.07 31.78 12.57
C LYS A 812 -7.31 30.60 11.94
N ILE A 813 -6.82 30.79 10.73
CA ILE A 813 -6.02 29.79 10.01
C ILE A 813 -4.60 30.27 9.75
N ARG A 814 -3.69 29.31 9.56
CA ARG A 814 -2.31 29.52 9.13
C ARG A 814 -2.00 28.66 7.92
N LEU A 815 -1.29 29.23 6.96
CA LEU A 815 -0.83 28.54 5.76
C LEU A 815 0.66 28.23 5.88
N LYS A 816 1.04 27.04 5.42
CA LYS A 816 2.44 26.63 5.32
C LYS A 816 2.70 26.06 3.93
N ARG A 817 3.72 26.60 3.28
CA ARG A 817 4.26 26.03 2.05
C ARG A 817 5.17 24.85 2.35
N GLU A 818 5.01 23.75 1.63
CA GLU A 818 6.01 22.70 1.54
C GLU A 818 6.42 22.46 0.08
N ASN A 819 7.72 22.51 -0.20
CA ASN A 819 8.24 22.18 -1.52
C ASN A 819 8.30 20.65 -1.68
N LYS A 820 7.60 20.10 -2.68
CA LYS A 820 7.57 18.66 -2.96
C LYS A 820 8.41 18.25 -4.18
N GLY A 821 9.05 19.18 -4.87
CA GLY A 821 9.83 18.95 -6.09
C GLY A 821 9.53 19.98 -7.18
N ALA A 822 10.18 19.86 -8.34
CA ALA A 822 9.91 20.73 -9.48
C ALA A 822 8.47 20.53 -9.99
N GLY A 823 7.73 21.63 -10.22
CA GLY A 823 6.38 21.60 -10.79
C GLY A 823 5.24 21.32 -9.80
N LYS A 824 5.52 21.14 -8.49
CA LYS A 824 4.50 20.84 -7.47
C LYS A 824 4.68 21.67 -6.21
N GLU A 825 3.61 22.32 -5.80
CA GLU A 825 3.58 23.19 -4.63
C GLU A 825 2.50 22.70 -3.66
N ARG A 826 2.88 22.43 -2.41
CA ARG A 826 1.94 22.06 -1.36
C ARG A 826 1.64 23.28 -0.49
N VAL A 827 0.36 23.53 -0.30
CA VAL A 827 -0.13 24.45 0.73
C VAL A 827 -0.84 23.61 1.79
N GLU A 828 -0.40 23.76 3.04
CA GLU A 828 -1.03 23.14 4.19
C GLU A 828 -1.77 24.22 5.01
N THR A 829 -3.03 23.94 5.34
CA THR A 829 -3.87 24.83 6.15
C THR A 829 -4.02 24.25 7.55
N TYR A 830 -3.70 25.06 8.56
CA TYR A 830 -3.80 24.71 9.97
C TYR A 830 -4.79 25.63 10.67
N LEU A 831 -5.55 25.10 11.63
CA LEU A 831 -6.29 25.94 12.58
C LEU A 831 -5.30 26.50 13.60
N VAL A 832 -5.40 27.79 13.90
CA VAL A 832 -4.67 28.43 14.99
C VAL A 832 -5.49 28.25 16.26
N GLU A 833 -4.97 27.46 17.19
CA GLU A 833 -5.61 27.27 18.49
C GLU A 833 -5.59 28.59 19.25
N SER A 834 -6.76 28.98 19.77
CA SER A 834 -6.86 30.12 20.68
C SER A 834 -6.30 29.65 22.02
N ASN A 835 -5.17 30.21 22.44
CA ASN A 835 -4.67 30.05 23.81
C ASN A 835 -5.69 30.58 24.82
#